data_AF-A0A3C0GHB9-F1
#
_entry.id   AF-A0A3C0GHB9-F1
#
_cell.length_a   1.000
_cell.length_b   1.000
_cell.length_c   1.000
_cell.angle_alpha   90.00
_cell.angle_beta   90.00
_cell.angle_gamma   90.00
#
_symmetry.space_group_name_H-M   'P 1'
#
loop_
_entity.id
_entity.type
_entity.pdbx_description
1 polymer ?
#
loop_
_entity_poly.entity_id
_entity_poly.type
_entity_poly.pdbx_seq_one_letter_code
_entity_poly.pdbx_strand_id
1 'polypeptide(L)'
;MRSLLLFSFIICCFSYSFSQWTEPENSNSKKEVSHSFYITSNVGNVPFNEAQKNLEQINNASVNDNEATLLLIGNVLDKDGFSSHDDEQNEVKNNLQPLMNLWDNFNGNVILTPGENEWLKDAPQSIDDLESFLQDNSKAKFWPNDGCPLEKETINNEVVLEMVDSQWFLEDWDDHPYINEKCEHKTRDQFLAEFKDDLKDSQGKTVIVAVYQPVMSNTKVSVVDKMGGFTPESYQNSQNRQLRGRMETIASQFEDVIFVSGKDRNLQYLEDDGIPQIISGAIGKTDRARAPKEEHFESEKQGYAKLTVFKDGSSQVEFFKVTDNTSQSIFTKTIKRERLSVDEISYPKKAYGATTKASIYTKEETDKTGFYKFLWGDHFRNLYSKEISAPVLDIEELPGNVKPISEAGGTQSRSLRLIDDNEHEYTLRALRKSAVRFLQTTAIDNHYVEDYLKNTIAERYLLDFYTTAHPYAQFSMNELSASLGVLHANPKIYYVPKQKGLGIYNEDYGDALFMLEEHVGDENKTFETFGEPNDILSTTDLRMELRESKNAFVDESSFIRARLFDMLVGNWDRHQDQWRWAEFKTVDGKKRYEAIPRDWDQAFPKYDGPIISLLKFSFPLLRKMESYDADIKNVKWFNFSGYPLDKTFIKKANWEDWKSQVDFLQENLSDADIESAFETLPVEAQDESIETIKKNLRLRRDGLESIAKSYYDSLSNVEVVLGTEDDDEFLITRKPGGITEIGIAKDSVIFQNSYNNKQTNEIWVYGLDGNDMFTVEGNGKKPIDIKIMGGKKNA
;
A
#
# COMPACT_ATOMS: atom_id res chain seq x y z
N MET A 1 -55.28 50.70 -22.52
CA MET A 1 -54.81 52.09 -22.55
C MET A 1 -53.41 52.10 -21.95
N ARG A 2 -52.37 52.27 -22.76
CA ARG A 2 -51.46 53.46 -22.79
C ARG A 2 -50.91 53.81 -21.39
N SER A 3 -49.63 54.04 -21.13
CA SER A 3 -48.36 54.07 -21.85
C SER A 3 -47.35 54.65 -20.84
N LEU A 4 -46.10 54.16 -20.81
CA LEU A 4 -44.86 54.83 -20.39
C LEU A 4 -44.78 55.57 -19.02
N LEU A 5 -43.83 55.21 -18.15
CA LEU A 5 -42.47 55.80 -18.09
C LEU A 5 -41.63 55.21 -16.95
N LEU A 6 -40.31 55.27 -17.18
CA LEU A 6 -39.18 54.79 -16.38
C LEU A 6 -39.25 55.05 -14.87
N PHE A 7 -38.70 54.13 -14.07
CA PHE A 7 -37.52 54.41 -13.23
C PHE A 7 -36.85 53.11 -12.77
N SER A 8 -35.55 53.03 -13.03
CA SER A 8 -34.59 52.06 -12.50
C SER A 8 -34.33 52.38 -11.03
N PHE A 9 -34.34 51.39 -10.12
CA PHE A 9 -33.40 51.38 -8.99
C PHE A 9 -33.21 49.95 -8.46
N ILE A 10 -31.96 49.54 -8.51
CA ILE A 10 -31.36 48.33 -7.97
C ILE A 10 -31.42 48.41 -6.43
N ILE A 11 -31.98 47.38 -5.78
CA ILE A 11 -31.80 47.16 -4.34
C ILE A 11 -30.63 46.18 -4.20
N CYS A 12 -29.50 46.73 -3.77
CA CYS A 12 -28.28 46.00 -3.45
C CYS A 12 -28.25 45.68 -1.94
N CYS A 13 -27.64 44.54 -1.64
CA CYS A 13 -27.45 43.92 -0.34
C CYS A 13 -26.90 44.83 0.76
N PHE A 14 -27.36 44.63 1.99
CA PHE A 14 -26.61 44.92 3.21
C PHE A 14 -26.82 43.77 4.20
N SER A 15 -26.09 42.68 3.97
CA SER A 15 -25.78 41.70 5.02
C SER A 15 -24.41 42.09 5.56
N TYR A 16 -24.38 42.60 6.79
CA TYR A 16 -23.14 42.86 7.52
C TYR A 16 -22.47 41.52 7.82
N SER A 17 -21.56 41.07 6.96
CA SER A 17 -20.54 40.11 7.33
C SER A 17 -19.52 40.84 8.18
N PHE A 18 -19.44 40.50 9.47
CA PHE A 18 -18.28 40.81 10.29
C PHE A 18 -17.08 40.04 9.71
N SER A 19 -16.37 40.67 8.78
CA SER A 19 -14.99 40.30 8.47
C SER A 19 -14.17 40.73 9.69
N GLN A 20 -13.74 39.77 10.50
CA GLN A 20 -12.57 39.99 11.33
C GLN A 20 -11.40 40.20 10.38
N TRP A 21 -10.96 41.44 10.27
CA TRP A 21 -9.64 41.76 9.76
C TRP A 21 -8.65 41.24 10.80
N THR A 22 -8.15 40.02 10.61
CA THR A 22 -6.90 39.62 11.24
C THR A 22 -5.81 40.47 10.60
N GLU A 23 -5.22 41.37 11.39
CA GLU A 23 -3.94 41.99 11.05
C GLU A 23 -2.94 40.89 10.66
N PRO A 24 -2.04 41.13 9.68
CA PRO A 24 -0.95 40.21 9.44
C PRO A 24 -0.14 40.12 10.74
N GLU A 25 -0.11 38.94 11.36
CA GLU A 25 0.78 38.69 12.48
C GLU A 25 2.21 38.98 12.02
N ASN A 26 2.70 40.12 12.44
CA ASN A 26 4.09 40.52 12.30
C ASN A 26 4.87 39.81 13.42
N SER A 27 4.94 38.48 13.38
CA SER A 27 5.78 37.70 14.29
C SER A 27 7.21 37.70 13.75
N ASN A 28 7.94 38.76 14.12
CA ASN A 28 9.36 38.89 13.87
C ASN A 28 10.20 37.99 14.82
N SER A 29 9.75 36.76 15.05
CA SER A 29 10.57 35.68 15.61
C SER A 29 11.15 34.92 14.42
N LYS A 30 12.47 34.99 14.22
CA LYS A 30 13.15 34.12 13.24
C LYS A 30 12.81 32.67 13.59
N LYS A 31 12.02 32.01 12.75
CA LYS A 31 11.75 30.57 12.86
C LYS A 31 13.08 29.82 12.78
N GLU A 32 13.22 28.78 13.60
CA GLU A 32 14.41 27.93 13.57
C GLU A 32 14.35 27.01 12.35
N VAL A 33 15.39 27.04 11.52
CA VAL A 33 15.50 26.18 10.33
C VAL A 33 15.78 24.74 10.79
N SER A 34 15.03 23.80 10.23
CA SER A 34 15.33 22.37 10.33
C SER A 34 16.26 21.96 9.19
N HIS A 35 15.89 22.25 7.94
CA HIS A 35 16.69 21.89 6.76
C HIS A 35 16.44 22.82 5.56
N SER A 36 17.45 23.00 4.70
CA SER A 36 17.34 23.75 3.44
C SER A 36 17.59 22.85 2.22
N PHE A 37 16.68 22.84 1.25
CA PHE A 37 16.88 22.20 -0.06
C PHE A 37 17.12 23.24 -1.14
N TYR A 38 18.18 23.07 -1.92
CA TYR A 38 18.45 23.83 -3.14
C TYR A 38 18.13 22.92 -4.32
N ILE A 39 17.14 23.30 -5.13
CA ILE A 39 16.52 22.42 -6.10
C ILE A 39 16.76 22.95 -7.51
N THR A 40 17.29 22.10 -8.39
CA THR A 40 17.39 22.37 -9.82
C THR A 40 17.42 21.06 -10.62
N SER A 41 17.41 21.13 -11.95
CA SER A 41 17.45 19.95 -12.83
C SER A 41 18.09 20.25 -14.20
N ASN A 42 18.17 19.22 -15.06
CA ASN A 42 18.60 19.36 -16.47
C ASN A 42 20.04 19.90 -16.63
N VAL A 43 20.92 19.68 -15.66
CA VAL A 43 22.31 20.17 -15.68
C VAL A 43 23.13 19.56 -16.81
N GLY A 44 22.82 18.32 -17.22
CA GLY A 44 23.47 17.66 -18.36
C GLY A 44 22.87 18.04 -19.72
N ASN A 45 21.65 18.59 -19.73
CA ASN A 45 20.92 18.92 -20.96
C ASN A 45 21.15 20.37 -21.44
N VAL A 46 22.22 20.99 -20.95
CA VAL A 46 22.62 22.37 -21.28
C VAL A 46 24.14 22.45 -21.50
N PRO A 47 24.62 23.48 -22.21
CA PRO A 47 26.05 23.77 -22.24
C PRO A 47 26.64 23.95 -20.84
N PHE A 48 27.85 23.42 -20.62
CA PHE A 48 28.52 23.45 -19.30
C PHE A 48 28.56 24.84 -18.65
N ASN A 49 28.76 25.90 -19.44
CA ASN A 49 28.81 27.28 -18.93
C ASN A 49 27.46 27.78 -18.38
N GLU A 50 26.32 27.24 -18.82
CA GLU A 50 24.99 27.55 -18.27
C GLU A 50 24.75 26.81 -16.96
N ALA A 51 25.13 25.52 -16.90
CA ALA A 51 25.10 24.73 -15.67
C ALA A 51 26.02 25.32 -14.59
N GLN A 52 27.26 25.68 -14.97
CA GLN A 52 28.25 26.29 -14.10
C GLN A 52 27.72 27.55 -13.42
N LYS A 53 27.13 28.48 -14.18
CA LYS A 53 26.58 29.72 -13.62
C LYS A 53 25.53 29.45 -12.55
N ASN A 54 24.63 28.50 -12.75
CA ASN A 54 23.58 28.20 -11.78
C ASN A 54 24.14 27.51 -10.54
N LEU A 55 24.96 26.46 -10.71
CA LEU A 55 25.53 25.70 -9.60
C LEU A 55 26.47 26.56 -8.73
N GLU A 56 27.27 27.45 -9.32
CA GLU A 56 28.09 28.39 -8.55
C GLU A 56 27.25 29.36 -7.71
N GLN A 57 26.11 29.84 -8.23
CA GLN A 57 25.21 30.68 -7.44
C GLN A 57 24.53 29.91 -6.31
N ILE A 58 24.19 28.65 -6.52
CA ILE A 58 23.67 27.76 -5.47
C ILE A 58 24.72 27.55 -4.38
N ASN A 59 25.95 27.23 -4.75
CA ASN A 59 27.07 27.05 -3.82
C ASN A 59 27.32 28.31 -2.99
N ASN A 60 27.34 29.49 -3.63
CA ASN A 60 27.50 30.77 -2.94
C ASN A 60 26.35 31.04 -1.97
N ALA A 61 25.12 30.65 -2.32
CA ALA A 61 23.94 30.85 -1.49
C ALA A 61 23.88 29.88 -0.30
N SER A 62 24.49 28.69 -0.37
CA SER A 62 24.45 27.68 0.69
C SER A 62 25.53 27.83 1.77
N VAL A 63 26.54 28.69 1.58
CA VAL A 63 27.68 28.86 2.52
C VAL A 63 27.26 29.13 3.97
N ASN A 64 26.12 29.79 4.19
CA ASN A 64 25.65 30.16 5.53
C ASN A 64 24.55 29.23 6.08
N ASP A 65 24.16 28.20 5.33
CA ASP A 65 23.19 27.22 5.79
C ASP A 65 23.93 26.08 6.50
N ASN A 66 23.49 25.72 7.71
CA ASN A 66 24.14 24.67 8.50
C ASN A 66 23.75 23.26 8.02
N GLU A 67 22.46 23.06 7.74
CA GLU A 67 21.88 21.79 7.30
C GLU A 67 21.23 22.01 5.94
N ALA A 68 21.89 21.53 4.88
CA ALA A 68 21.45 21.77 3.52
C ALA A 68 21.67 20.58 2.58
N THR A 69 20.83 20.50 1.56
CA THR A 69 20.92 19.50 0.50
C THR A 69 20.72 20.15 -0.87
N LEU A 70 21.61 19.87 -1.81
CA LEU A 70 21.41 20.13 -3.21
C LEU A 70 20.70 18.94 -3.83
N LEU A 71 19.51 19.18 -4.39
CA LEU A 71 18.69 18.19 -5.06
C LEU A 71 18.69 18.47 -6.56
N LEU A 72 19.34 17.59 -7.33
CA LEU A 72 19.39 17.63 -8.79
C LEU A 72 18.40 16.60 -9.36
N ILE A 73 17.21 17.07 -9.74
CA ILE A 73 16.09 16.19 -10.10
C ILE A 73 16.11 15.88 -11.59
N GLY A 74 16.75 14.77 -11.98
CA GLY A 74 16.71 14.23 -13.34
C GLY A 74 17.53 14.99 -14.39
N ASN A 75 17.87 14.26 -15.45
CA ASN A 75 18.67 14.75 -16.58
C ASN A 75 19.98 15.39 -16.13
N VAL A 76 20.74 14.66 -15.32
CA VAL A 76 22.13 14.99 -15.00
C VAL A 76 23.06 14.69 -16.19
N LEU A 77 22.60 13.83 -17.10
CA LEU A 77 23.21 13.54 -18.40
C LEU A 77 22.52 14.30 -19.54
N ASP A 78 23.19 14.35 -20.68
CA ASP A 78 22.55 14.70 -21.95
C ASP A 78 21.77 13.50 -22.51
N LYS A 79 21.10 13.70 -23.65
CA LYS A 79 20.26 12.69 -24.31
C LYS A 79 21.01 11.44 -24.78
N ASP A 80 22.34 11.45 -24.81
CA ASP A 80 23.14 10.30 -25.24
C ASP A 80 23.38 9.34 -24.06
N GLY A 81 23.09 9.78 -22.82
CA GLY A 81 23.00 8.96 -21.61
C GLY A 81 24.33 8.33 -21.17
N PHE A 82 24.26 7.22 -20.43
CA PHE A 82 25.43 6.46 -19.95
C PHE A 82 25.31 4.99 -20.36
N SER A 83 25.90 4.61 -21.50
CA SER A 83 25.81 3.26 -22.07
C SER A 83 26.40 2.20 -21.13
N SER A 84 25.82 0.99 -21.10
CA SER A 84 26.40 -0.16 -20.39
C SER A 84 27.64 -0.75 -21.10
N HIS A 85 28.04 -0.18 -22.23
CA HIS A 85 29.21 -0.60 -23.00
C HIS A 85 30.39 0.34 -22.69
N ASP A 86 31.41 -0.19 -22.00
CA ASP A 86 32.58 0.58 -21.54
C ASP A 86 33.23 1.48 -22.60
N ASP A 87 33.32 1.02 -23.84
CA ASP A 87 33.95 1.75 -24.95
C ASP A 87 33.23 3.07 -25.29
N GLU A 88 31.94 3.17 -24.96
CA GLU A 88 31.07 4.33 -25.24
C GLU A 88 31.01 5.31 -24.05
N GLN A 89 31.49 4.93 -22.86
CA GLN A 89 31.37 5.75 -21.65
C GLN A 89 32.40 6.90 -21.55
N ASN A 90 33.52 6.81 -22.27
CA ASN A 90 34.65 7.74 -22.08
C ASN A 90 34.28 9.22 -22.31
N GLU A 91 33.47 9.51 -23.33
CA GLU A 91 33.03 10.89 -23.62
C GLU A 91 32.11 11.42 -22.52
N VAL A 92 31.14 10.61 -22.11
CA VAL A 92 30.17 10.94 -21.05
C VAL A 92 30.89 11.20 -19.72
N LYS A 93 31.84 10.33 -19.33
CA LYS A 93 32.66 10.50 -18.12
C LYS A 93 33.44 11.82 -18.13
N ASN A 94 34.04 12.18 -19.26
CA ASN A 94 34.79 13.43 -19.42
C ASN A 94 33.89 14.68 -19.33
N ASN A 95 32.64 14.58 -19.79
CA ASN A 95 31.66 15.68 -19.71
C ASN A 95 31.06 15.82 -18.30
N LEU A 96 30.91 14.72 -17.58
CA LEU A 96 30.29 14.68 -16.25
C LEU A 96 31.26 15.17 -15.15
N GLN A 97 32.55 14.86 -15.26
CA GLN A 97 33.54 15.17 -14.22
C GLN A 97 33.66 16.68 -13.88
N PRO A 98 33.62 17.62 -14.85
CA PRO A 98 33.54 19.05 -14.54
C PRO A 98 32.28 19.45 -13.77
N LEU A 99 31.13 18.84 -14.08
CA LEU A 99 29.88 19.09 -13.36
C LEU A 99 29.95 18.53 -11.93
N MET A 100 30.59 17.36 -11.76
CA MET A 100 30.84 16.74 -10.45
C MET A 100 31.58 17.66 -9.51
N ASN A 101 32.68 18.25 -9.99
CA ASN A 101 33.43 19.23 -9.21
C ASN A 101 32.58 20.43 -8.78
N LEU A 102 31.57 20.84 -9.56
CA LEU A 102 30.72 21.98 -9.22
C LEU A 102 29.75 21.64 -8.10
N TRP A 103 29.03 20.52 -8.18
CA TRP A 103 28.11 20.15 -7.10
C TRP A 103 28.83 19.63 -5.85
N ASP A 104 30.02 19.04 -5.97
CA ASP A 104 30.82 18.62 -4.82
C ASP A 104 31.27 19.80 -3.94
N ASN A 105 31.35 21.01 -4.52
CA ASN A 105 31.61 22.25 -3.78
C ASN A 105 30.40 22.76 -2.98
N PHE A 106 29.23 22.15 -3.11
CA PHE A 106 28.04 22.55 -2.35
C PHE A 106 28.26 22.33 -0.85
N ASN A 107 27.86 23.32 -0.02
CA ASN A 107 27.90 23.20 1.43
C ASN A 107 26.73 22.34 1.94
N GLY A 108 26.93 21.03 2.04
CA GLY A 108 25.93 20.06 2.49
C GLY A 108 25.93 18.78 1.66
N ASN A 109 24.82 18.06 1.73
CA ASN A 109 24.60 16.82 0.98
C ASN A 109 24.24 17.13 -0.48
N VAL A 110 24.58 16.21 -1.39
CA VAL A 110 24.20 16.31 -2.80
C VAL A 110 23.48 15.03 -3.17
N ILE A 111 22.28 15.16 -3.71
CA ILE A 111 21.43 14.06 -4.15
C ILE A 111 21.03 14.31 -5.60
N LEU A 112 21.22 13.30 -6.42
CA LEU A 112 20.86 13.27 -7.84
C LEU A 112 19.72 12.25 -7.98
N THR A 113 18.74 12.54 -8.82
CA THR A 113 17.71 11.55 -9.19
C THR A 113 17.72 11.29 -10.69
N PRO A 114 17.29 10.11 -11.16
CA PRO A 114 17.13 9.85 -12.58
C PRO A 114 16.03 10.73 -13.19
N GLY A 115 16.18 11.00 -14.49
CA GLY A 115 15.18 11.54 -15.37
C GLY A 115 15.14 10.76 -16.68
N GLU A 116 14.58 11.36 -17.72
CA GLU A 116 14.42 10.72 -19.03
C GLU A 116 15.76 10.31 -19.68
N ASN A 117 16.80 11.13 -19.52
CA ASN A 117 18.09 10.90 -20.17
C ASN A 117 18.92 9.78 -19.53
N GLU A 118 18.60 9.39 -18.30
CA GLU A 118 19.25 8.29 -17.59
C GLU A 118 18.70 6.93 -18.04
N TRP A 119 17.49 6.90 -18.62
CA TRP A 119 16.85 5.68 -19.15
C TRP A 119 17.24 5.40 -20.60
N LEU A 120 18.30 4.61 -20.77
CA LEU A 120 18.69 4.06 -22.07
C LEU A 120 18.08 2.68 -22.32
N LYS A 121 18.12 2.20 -23.56
CA LYS A 121 17.55 0.89 -23.96
C LYS A 121 18.12 -0.31 -23.18
N ASP A 122 19.36 -0.21 -22.71
CA ASP A 122 20.05 -1.22 -21.91
C ASP A 122 19.81 -1.06 -20.39
N ALA A 123 18.94 -0.14 -19.97
CA ALA A 123 18.49 -0.03 -18.58
C ALA A 123 17.81 -1.34 -18.12
N PRO A 124 17.99 -1.75 -16.85
CA PRO A 124 18.55 -0.94 -15.76
C PRO A 124 20.10 -0.96 -15.66
N GLN A 125 20.82 -1.74 -16.47
CA GLN A 125 22.28 -1.86 -16.32
C GLN A 125 23.03 -0.53 -16.55
N SER A 126 22.60 0.27 -17.52
CA SER A 126 23.18 1.61 -17.73
C SER A 126 23.02 2.55 -16.55
N ILE A 127 21.91 2.44 -15.81
CA ILE A 127 21.66 3.22 -14.60
C ILE A 127 22.55 2.74 -13.45
N ASP A 128 22.68 1.42 -13.28
CA ASP A 128 23.59 0.78 -12.31
C ASP A 128 25.05 1.20 -12.54
N ASP A 129 25.49 1.22 -13.80
CA ASP A 129 26.85 1.63 -14.15
C ASP A 129 27.08 3.14 -13.93
N LEU A 130 26.07 3.98 -14.20
CA LEU A 130 26.10 5.41 -13.92
C LEU A 130 26.18 5.69 -12.42
N GLU A 131 25.35 5.01 -11.63
CA GLU A 131 25.33 5.09 -10.17
C GLU A 131 26.72 4.76 -9.62
N SER A 132 27.28 3.62 -10.02
CA SER A 132 28.61 3.18 -9.62
C SER A 132 29.67 4.22 -9.96
N PHE A 133 29.65 4.77 -11.18
CA PHE A 133 30.59 5.82 -11.58
C PHE A 133 30.46 7.09 -10.74
N LEU A 134 29.24 7.56 -10.46
CA LEU A 134 28.98 8.76 -9.67
C LEU A 134 29.45 8.59 -8.22
N GLN A 135 29.13 7.46 -7.59
CA GLN A 135 29.48 7.17 -6.21
C GLN A 135 31.00 6.97 -6.01
N ASP A 136 31.69 6.44 -7.01
CA ASP A 136 33.15 6.26 -6.98
C ASP A 136 33.94 7.57 -7.12
N ASN A 137 33.34 8.60 -7.73
CA ASN A 137 34.06 9.78 -8.22
C ASN A 137 33.52 11.13 -7.70
N SER A 138 32.43 11.13 -6.93
CA SER A 138 31.77 12.33 -6.39
C SER A 138 31.16 12.04 -5.02
N LYS A 139 30.88 13.08 -4.23
CA LYS A 139 30.20 12.89 -2.92
C LYS A 139 28.69 12.72 -3.07
N ALA A 140 28.16 12.98 -4.27
CA ALA A 140 26.74 12.91 -4.56
C ALA A 140 26.22 11.47 -4.47
N LYS A 141 25.03 11.33 -3.90
CA LYS A 141 24.26 10.09 -3.96
C LYS A 141 23.33 10.14 -5.17
N PHE A 142 23.15 9.01 -5.85
CA PHE A 142 22.23 8.88 -6.97
C PHE A 142 21.08 7.97 -6.55
N TRP A 143 19.87 8.50 -6.47
CA TRP A 143 18.72 7.81 -5.88
C TRP A 143 17.46 7.97 -6.72
N PRO A 144 16.63 6.92 -6.87
CA PRO A 144 16.78 5.59 -6.24
C PRO A 144 17.93 4.74 -6.82
N ASN A 145 18.46 3.81 -6.01
CA ASN A 145 19.57 2.92 -6.41
C ASN A 145 19.09 1.78 -7.32
N ASP A 146 20.03 1.11 -8.01
CA ASP A 146 19.81 -0.12 -8.79
C ASP A 146 18.78 -0.01 -9.93
N GLY A 147 18.42 1.22 -10.33
CA GLY A 147 17.34 1.48 -11.29
C GLY A 147 15.94 1.18 -10.75
N CYS A 148 15.79 1.24 -9.42
CA CYS A 148 14.53 0.99 -8.74
C CYS A 148 13.62 2.21 -8.66
N PRO A 149 12.32 2.02 -8.35
CA PRO A 149 11.36 3.10 -8.56
C PRO A 149 11.25 4.10 -7.40
N LEU A 150 11.65 3.73 -6.19
CA LEU A 150 11.48 4.52 -4.96
C LEU A 150 12.70 4.38 -4.05
N GLU A 151 13.00 5.45 -3.33
CA GLU A 151 13.95 5.46 -2.22
C GLU A 151 13.49 6.52 -1.20
N LYS A 152 13.32 6.09 0.06
CA LYS A 152 12.96 6.98 1.17
C LYS A 152 14.18 7.23 2.07
N GLU A 153 14.53 8.50 2.29
CA GLU A 153 15.59 8.89 3.21
C GLU A 153 15.05 9.80 4.33
N THR A 154 15.26 9.42 5.58
CA THR A 154 14.99 10.31 6.73
C THR A 154 16.13 11.31 6.88
N ILE A 155 15.88 12.56 6.50
CA ILE A 155 16.87 13.64 6.59
C ILE A 155 17.15 14.00 8.05
N ASN A 156 16.09 14.17 8.85
CA ASN A 156 16.17 14.42 10.29
C ASN A 156 14.83 14.10 10.99
N ASN A 157 14.65 14.58 12.22
CA ASN A 157 13.43 14.34 13.00
C ASN A 157 12.18 15.04 12.43
N GLU A 158 12.34 16.09 11.64
CA GLU A 158 11.23 16.87 11.08
C GLU A 158 11.00 16.65 9.58
N VAL A 159 11.98 16.09 8.85
CA VAL A 159 11.96 16.02 7.38
C VAL A 159 12.29 14.62 6.86
N VAL A 160 11.50 14.18 5.87
CA VAL A 160 11.76 12.99 5.04
C VAL A 160 11.84 13.42 3.58
N LEU A 161 12.77 12.80 2.84
CA LEU A 161 12.89 12.94 1.40
C LEU A 161 12.50 11.62 0.73
N GLU A 162 11.46 11.68 -0.09
CA GLU A 162 10.90 10.56 -0.86
C GLU A 162 11.30 10.75 -2.33
N MET A 163 12.12 9.88 -2.88
CA MET A 163 12.65 10.00 -4.24
C MET A 163 11.98 9.01 -5.17
N VAL A 164 11.41 9.53 -6.25
CA VAL A 164 10.58 8.77 -7.19
C VAL A 164 11.23 8.79 -8.57
N ASP A 165 11.61 7.61 -9.07
CA ASP A 165 11.90 7.44 -10.50
C ASP A 165 10.59 7.32 -11.27
N SER A 166 10.07 8.47 -11.68
CA SER A 166 8.87 8.52 -12.49
C SER A 166 9.07 7.94 -13.90
N GLN A 167 10.30 7.85 -14.41
CA GLN A 167 10.56 7.27 -15.73
C GLN A 167 10.45 5.74 -15.68
N TRP A 168 10.90 5.07 -14.61
CA TRP A 168 10.65 3.63 -14.37
C TRP A 168 9.17 3.25 -14.54
N PHE A 169 8.28 4.10 -14.00
CA PHE A 169 6.85 3.87 -14.12
C PHE A 169 6.35 4.08 -15.56
N LEU A 170 6.95 5.00 -16.32
CA LEU A 170 6.53 5.37 -17.67
C LEU A 170 7.10 4.48 -18.77
N GLU A 171 8.22 3.80 -18.52
CA GLU A 171 8.86 2.94 -19.51
C GLU A 171 7.96 1.80 -20.00
N ASP A 172 8.20 1.37 -21.24
CA ASP A 172 7.63 0.14 -21.76
C ASP A 172 8.42 -1.07 -21.23
N TRP A 173 7.82 -1.83 -20.32
CA TRP A 173 8.50 -2.95 -19.68
C TRP A 173 8.70 -4.14 -20.62
N ASP A 174 8.02 -4.18 -21.77
CA ASP A 174 8.31 -5.18 -22.81
C ASP A 174 9.66 -4.88 -23.50
N ASP A 175 10.05 -3.60 -23.58
CA ASP A 175 11.35 -3.16 -24.09
C ASP A 175 12.45 -3.26 -23.00
N HIS A 176 12.05 -3.28 -21.72
CA HIS A 176 12.92 -3.43 -20.55
C HIS A 176 12.54 -4.65 -19.68
N PRO A 177 12.72 -5.89 -20.16
CA PRO A 177 12.21 -7.09 -19.49
C PRO A 177 12.83 -7.37 -18.11
N TYR A 178 13.95 -6.70 -17.77
CA TYR A 178 14.67 -6.85 -16.49
C TYR A 178 14.61 -5.59 -15.61
N ILE A 179 13.72 -4.64 -15.91
CA ILE A 179 13.61 -3.34 -15.24
C ILE A 179 13.43 -3.43 -13.72
N ASN A 180 12.94 -4.55 -13.22
CA ASN A 180 12.67 -4.76 -11.80
C ASN A 180 13.50 -5.92 -11.22
N GLU A 181 14.51 -6.44 -11.92
CA GLU A 181 15.27 -7.63 -11.53
C GLU A 181 15.87 -7.48 -10.12
N LYS A 182 16.48 -6.34 -9.82
CA LYS A 182 17.10 -6.04 -8.50
C LYS A 182 16.15 -5.38 -7.49
N CYS A 183 14.96 -4.97 -7.89
CA CYS A 183 14.08 -4.15 -7.05
C CYS A 183 13.18 -4.98 -6.14
N GLU A 184 12.88 -4.49 -4.94
CA GLU A 184 11.90 -5.13 -4.06
C GLU A 184 10.49 -5.10 -4.69
N HIS A 185 10.09 -3.93 -5.19
CA HIS A 185 8.79 -3.73 -5.82
C HIS A 185 8.86 -4.06 -7.31
N LYS A 186 8.15 -5.13 -7.71
CA LYS A 186 8.20 -5.69 -9.07
C LYS A 186 7.08 -5.21 -9.98
N THR A 187 6.08 -4.49 -9.46
CA THR A 187 4.90 -4.05 -10.23
C THR A 187 4.57 -2.59 -9.96
N ARG A 188 3.90 -1.93 -10.90
CA ARG A 188 3.40 -0.55 -10.73
C ARG A 188 2.42 -0.41 -9.55
N ASP A 189 1.64 -1.44 -9.27
CA ASP A 189 0.73 -1.45 -8.12
C ASP A 189 1.50 -1.55 -6.80
N GLN A 190 2.59 -2.35 -6.75
CA GLN A 190 3.48 -2.40 -5.59
C GLN A 190 4.21 -1.07 -5.38
N PHE A 191 4.67 -0.41 -6.45
CA PHE A 191 5.22 0.94 -6.39
C PHE A 191 4.23 1.94 -5.75
N LEU A 192 2.96 1.94 -6.18
CA LEU A 192 1.95 2.84 -5.61
C LEU A 192 1.57 2.48 -4.18
N ALA A 193 1.65 1.19 -3.81
CA ALA A 193 1.43 0.73 -2.45
C ALA A 193 2.58 1.19 -1.54
N GLU A 194 3.83 1.00 -1.97
CA GLU A 194 5.01 1.42 -1.23
C GLU A 194 5.04 2.94 -1.06
N PHE A 195 4.86 3.71 -2.13
CA PHE A 195 4.80 5.18 -2.04
C PHE A 195 3.76 5.65 -1.01
N LYS A 196 2.61 4.96 -0.92
CA LYS A 196 1.61 5.24 0.10
C LYS A 196 2.08 4.87 1.51
N ASP A 197 2.75 3.73 1.66
CA ASP A 197 3.29 3.29 2.95
C ASP A 197 4.44 4.18 3.42
N ASP A 198 5.29 4.67 2.52
CA ASP A 198 6.34 5.65 2.81
C ASP A 198 5.79 6.97 3.35
N LEU A 199 4.72 7.50 2.74
CA LEU A 199 4.03 8.69 3.26
C LEU A 199 3.36 8.41 4.62
N LYS A 200 2.79 7.21 4.81
CA LYS A 200 2.18 6.80 6.08
C LYS A 200 3.20 6.70 7.20
N ASP A 201 4.36 6.13 6.93
CA ASP A 201 5.41 5.92 7.92
C ASP A 201 6.17 7.22 8.23
N SER A 202 6.00 8.24 7.38
CA SER A 202 6.55 9.58 7.55
C SER A 202 5.59 10.56 8.27
N GLN A 203 4.44 10.09 8.75
CA GLN A 203 3.47 10.92 9.47
C GLN A 203 4.12 11.69 10.64
N GLY A 204 3.70 12.95 10.81
CA GLY A 204 4.29 13.84 11.82
C GLY A 204 5.56 14.56 11.35
N LYS A 205 6.05 14.28 10.14
CA LYS A 205 7.17 14.98 9.47
C LYS A 205 6.69 15.71 8.21
N THR A 206 7.49 16.63 7.71
CA THR A 206 7.29 17.23 6.39
C THR A 206 7.95 16.34 5.34
N VAL A 207 7.18 15.85 4.38
CA VAL A 207 7.67 14.93 3.35
C VAL A 207 7.92 15.70 2.06
N ILE A 208 9.14 15.65 1.56
CA ILE A 208 9.52 16.23 0.28
C ILE A 208 9.56 15.10 -0.75
N VAL A 209 8.64 15.11 -1.72
CA VAL A 209 8.61 14.11 -2.80
C VAL A 209 9.35 14.66 -4.02
N ALA A 210 10.54 14.12 -4.28
CA ALA A 210 11.37 14.45 -5.43
C ALA A 210 11.04 13.54 -6.62
N VAL A 211 10.44 14.11 -7.66
CA VAL A 211 9.99 13.37 -8.84
C VAL A 211 10.29 14.15 -10.11
N TYR A 212 10.89 13.52 -11.11
CA TYR A 212 11.32 14.24 -12.31
C TYR A 212 10.12 14.82 -13.09
N GLN A 213 9.09 14.02 -13.34
CA GLN A 213 7.84 14.44 -13.97
C GLN A 213 6.95 15.21 -12.96
N PRO A 214 6.58 16.48 -13.23
CA PRO A 214 5.76 17.26 -12.30
C PRO A 214 4.38 16.65 -12.14
N VAL A 215 3.90 16.46 -10.90
CA VAL A 215 2.53 16.00 -10.61
C VAL A 215 1.51 17.01 -11.11
N MET A 216 1.75 18.29 -10.82
CA MET A 216 0.99 19.42 -11.35
C MET A 216 1.87 20.27 -12.25
N SER A 217 1.37 20.69 -13.42
CA SER A 217 2.08 21.64 -14.28
C SER A 217 1.12 22.53 -15.06
N ASN A 218 1.47 23.81 -15.17
CA ASN A 218 0.84 24.75 -16.09
C ASN A 218 1.76 25.15 -17.25
N THR A 219 2.78 24.35 -17.55
CA THR A 219 3.64 24.54 -18.73
C THR A 219 2.81 24.40 -20.01
N LYS A 220 3.09 25.27 -20.97
CA LYS A 220 2.39 25.31 -22.24
C LYS A 220 2.81 24.13 -23.11
N VAL A 221 2.00 23.07 -23.10
CA VAL A 221 2.17 21.90 -23.98
C VAL A 221 1.79 22.19 -25.45
N SER A 222 2.38 21.43 -26.37
CA SER A 222 2.17 21.57 -27.82
C SER A 222 0.73 21.17 -28.23
N VAL A 223 0.31 21.55 -29.45
CA VAL A 223 -1.02 21.14 -29.97
C VAL A 223 -1.10 19.62 -30.16
N VAL A 224 0.00 18.99 -30.55
CA VAL A 224 0.09 17.54 -30.73
C VAL A 224 -0.04 16.83 -29.37
N ASP A 225 0.65 17.33 -28.34
CA ASP A 225 0.51 16.79 -26.98
C ASP A 225 -0.92 16.90 -26.47
N LYS A 226 -1.59 18.03 -26.71
CA LYS A 226 -3.00 18.21 -26.33
C LYS A 226 -3.96 17.24 -27.00
N MET A 227 -3.61 16.70 -28.18
CA MET A 227 -4.46 15.75 -28.89
C MET A 227 -4.36 14.32 -28.33
N GLY A 228 -3.26 13.95 -27.68
CA GLY A 228 -3.12 12.58 -27.19
C GLY A 228 -1.85 12.22 -26.43
N GLY A 229 -0.86 13.11 -26.29
CA GLY A 229 0.38 12.85 -25.55
C GLY A 229 1.08 11.55 -25.96
N PHE A 230 1.54 11.49 -27.21
CA PHE A 230 2.02 10.26 -27.86
C PHE A 230 3.38 9.74 -27.36
N THR A 231 4.06 10.46 -26.47
CA THR A 231 5.27 9.97 -25.79
C THR A 231 4.96 9.72 -24.32
N PRO A 232 5.60 8.75 -23.65
CA PRO A 232 5.36 8.46 -22.22
C PRO A 232 5.51 9.70 -21.33
N GLU A 233 6.44 10.58 -21.69
CA GLU A 233 6.81 11.80 -20.99
C GLU A 233 5.77 12.91 -21.06
N SER A 234 4.90 12.87 -22.06
CA SER A 234 3.96 13.94 -22.32
C SER A 234 2.97 14.06 -21.17
N TYR A 235 2.69 15.28 -20.73
CA TYR A 235 1.73 15.54 -19.64
C TYR A 235 0.33 14.96 -19.94
N GLN A 236 -0.02 14.79 -21.22
CA GLN A 236 -1.30 14.22 -21.66
C GLN A 236 -1.25 12.73 -21.98
N ASN A 237 -0.13 12.05 -21.74
CA ASN A 237 -0.02 10.60 -21.87
C ASN A 237 -0.92 9.92 -20.81
N SER A 238 -1.54 8.78 -21.15
CA SER A 238 -2.44 8.07 -20.24
C SER A 238 -1.75 7.54 -19.00
N GLN A 239 -0.56 6.97 -19.15
CA GLN A 239 0.22 6.38 -18.08
C GLN A 239 0.82 7.45 -17.18
N ASN A 240 1.27 8.57 -17.75
CA ASN A 240 1.70 9.74 -16.98
C ASN A 240 0.54 10.38 -16.20
N ARG A 241 -0.65 10.52 -16.80
CA ARG A 241 -1.84 10.98 -16.05
C ARG A 241 -2.21 10.03 -14.91
N GLN A 242 -2.09 8.71 -15.13
CA GLN A 242 -2.32 7.72 -14.09
C GLN A 242 -1.29 7.88 -12.96
N LEU A 243 0.00 7.90 -13.26
CA LEU A 243 1.07 8.10 -12.27
C LEU A 243 0.82 9.33 -11.41
N ARG A 244 0.66 10.49 -12.06
CA ARG A 244 0.50 11.77 -11.36
C ARG A 244 -0.80 11.83 -10.57
N GLY A 245 -1.92 11.40 -11.16
CA GLY A 245 -3.21 11.38 -10.47
C GLY A 245 -3.22 10.44 -9.27
N ARG A 246 -2.58 9.26 -9.38
CA ARG A 246 -2.42 8.32 -8.26
C ARG A 246 -1.53 8.92 -7.16
N MET A 247 -0.37 9.50 -7.50
CA MET A 247 0.53 10.10 -6.50
C MET A 247 -0.11 11.30 -5.80
N GLU A 248 -0.78 12.19 -6.53
CA GLU A 248 -1.55 13.32 -5.97
C GLU A 248 -2.67 12.83 -5.03
N THR A 249 -3.40 11.80 -5.45
CA THR A 249 -4.49 11.20 -4.66
C THR A 249 -3.98 10.49 -3.40
N ILE A 250 -2.79 9.88 -3.47
CA ILE A 250 -2.15 9.28 -2.31
C ILE A 250 -1.65 10.38 -1.37
N ALA A 251 -0.94 11.39 -1.88
CA ALA A 251 -0.42 12.50 -1.11
C ALA A 251 -1.51 13.29 -0.37
N SER A 252 -2.66 13.54 -0.99
CA SER A 252 -3.81 14.22 -0.36
C SER A 252 -4.46 13.46 0.80
N GLN A 253 -4.08 12.20 1.04
CA GLN A 253 -4.48 11.46 2.24
C GLN A 253 -3.57 11.73 3.44
N PHE A 254 -2.47 12.47 3.26
CA PHE A 254 -1.47 12.74 4.29
C PHE A 254 -1.18 14.23 4.38
N GLU A 255 -0.85 14.69 5.59
CA GLU A 255 -0.55 16.09 5.86
C GLU A 255 0.92 16.40 5.51
N ASP A 256 1.19 17.64 5.10
CA ASP A 256 2.55 18.19 4.94
C ASP A 256 3.44 17.50 3.88
N VAL A 257 2.83 17.07 2.77
CA VAL A 257 3.52 16.51 1.59
C VAL A 257 3.76 17.60 0.54
N ILE A 258 5.02 17.77 0.09
CA ILE A 258 5.42 18.78 -0.89
C ILE A 258 6.11 18.10 -2.07
N PHE A 259 5.59 18.29 -3.28
CA PHE A 259 6.24 17.79 -4.50
C PHE A 259 7.29 18.78 -5.02
N VAL A 260 8.45 18.27 -5.42
CA VAL A 260 9.52 19.00 -6.11
C VAL A 260 9.86 18.28 -7.42
N SER A 261 9.96 19.00 -8.52
CA SER A 261 10.18 18.40 -9.84
C SER A 261 11.05 19.22 -10.80
N GLY A 262 11.50 18.55 -11.87
CA GLY A 262 12.57 19.06 -12.73
C GLY A 262 12.34 19.01 -14.24
N LYS A 263 11.34 18.27 -14.76
CA LYS A 263 11.18 18.10 -16.22
C LYS A 263 10.87 19.39 -16.96
N ASP A 264 10.00 20.20 -16.38
CA ASP A 264 9.56 21.44 -17.00
C ASP A 264 10.64 22.52 -16.96
N ARG A 265 10.95 23.09 -18.12
CA ARG A 265 12.04 24.06 -18.28
C ARG A 265 11.63 25.48 -17.87
N ASN A 266 11.13 25.63 -16.66
CA ASN A 266 10.73 26.90 -16.06
C ASN A 266 10.72 26.80 -14.53
N LEU A 267 10.30 27.88 -13.87
CA LEU A 267 10.09 27.93 -12.42
C LEU A 267 8.59 28.05 -12.14
N GLN A 268 8.03 27.20 -11.29
CA GLN A 268 6.61 27.30 -10.90
C GLN A 268 6.40 26.95 -9.42
N TYR A 269 5.46 27.65 -8.79
CA TYR A 269 4.78 27.20 -7.58
C TYR A 269 3.31 26.99 -7.91
N LEU A 270 2.81 25.78 -7.68
CA LEU A 270 1.42 25.39 -7.87
C LEU A 270 0.90 24.77 -6.57
N GLU A 271 -0.43 24.77 -6.43
CA GLU A 271 -1.12 24.22 -5.27
C GLU A 271 -2.52 23.77 -5.69
N ASP A 272 -2.88 22.54 -5.32
CA ASP A 272 -4.22 21.95 -5.50
C ASP A 272 -4.54 21.05 -4.31
N ASP A 273 -5.77 21.18 -3.78
CA ASP A 273 -6.25 20.43 -2.61
C ASP A 273 -5.26 20.38 -1.42
N GLY A 274 -4.57 21.49 -1.14
CA GLY A 274 -3.58 21.62 -0.06
C GLY A 274 -2.16 21.16 -0.43
N ILE A 275 -2.00 20.41 -1.53
CA ILE A 275 -0.72 19.84 -1.95
C ILE A 275 0.11 20.86 -2.75
N PRO A 276 1.30 21.26 -2.26
CA PRO A 276 2.18 22.17 -2.99
C PRO A 276 3.04 21.43 -4.02
N GLN A 277 3.24 22.04 -5.17
CA GLN A 277 4.20 21.62 -6.20
C GLN A 277 5.18 22.74 -6.51
N ILE A 278 6.46 22.44 -6.40
CA ILE A 278 7.58 23.29 -6.77
C ILE A 278 8.21 22.69 -8.04
N ILE A 279 8.37 23.50 -9.08
CA ILE A 279 9.05 23.11 -10.33
C ILE A 279 10.29 23.98 -10.49
N SER A 280 11.46 23.36 -10.65
CA SER A 280 12.74 24.06 -10.78
C SER A 280 13.63 23.43 -11.86
N GLY A 281 13.31 23.71 -13.13
CA GLY A 281 14.07 23.16 -14.28
C GLY A 281 14.65 24.20 -15.24
N ALA A 282 14.87 25.42 -14.78
CA ALA A 282 15.20 26.57 -15.62
C ALA A 282 16.72 26.86 -15.75
N ILE A 283 17.58 25.89 -16.04
CA ILE A 283 19.04 26.17 -16.16
C ILE A 283 19.44 26.74 -17.55
N GLY A 284 18.69 26.44 -18.61
CA GLY A 284 19.04 26.83 -19.99
C GLY A 284 17.90 27.43 -20.78
N LYS A 285 17.58 26.85 -21.93
CA LYS A 285 16.41 27.27 -22.74
C LYS A 285 15.12 26.99 -21.96
N THR A 286 14.32 28.03 -21.73
CA THR A 286 13.08 27.94 -20.96
C THR A 286 11.82 27.85 -21.80
N ASP A 287 10.77 27.27 -21.21
CA ASP A 287 9.43 27.12 -21.77
C ASP A 287 8.40 27.98 -21.05
N ARG A 288 7.34 28.38 -21.76
CA ARG A 288 6.28 29.22 -21.19
C ARG A 288 5.38 28.44 -20.25
N ALA A 289 5.02 29.03 -19.12
CA ALA A 289 4.01 28.53 -18.20
C ALA A 289 2.90 29.57 -17.95
N ARG A 290 1.89 29.22 -17.16
CA ARG A 290 0.80 30.12 -16.74
C ARG A 290 0.47 29.90 -15.26
N ALA A 291 0.22 30.96 -14.50
CA ALA A 291 -0.37 30.87 -13.16
C ALA A 291 -1.80 31.45 -13.19
N PRO A 292 -2.84 30.61 -13.34
CA PRO A 292 -4.21 31.09 -13.41
C PRO A 292 -4.80 31.45 -12.04
N LYS A 293 -4.33 30.82 -10.95
CA LYS A 293 -4.75 31.11 -9.58
C LYS A 293 -3.83 32.18 -8.96
N GLU A 294 -4.34 32.98 -8.02
CA GLU A 294 -3.62 34.13 -7.44
C GLU A 294 -2.43 33.68 -6.56
N GLU A 295 -2.56 32.50 -5.96
CA GLU A 295 -1.57 31.84 -5.12
C GLU A 295 -0.46 31.11 -5.90
N HIS A 296 -0.63 30.95 -7.22
CA HIS A 296 0.35 30.30 -8.10
C HIS A 296 1.41 31.30 -8.58
N PHE A 297 2.58 30.78 -8.97
CA PHE A 297 3.68 31.56 -9.53
C PHE A 297 4.31 30.85 -10.72
N GLU A 298 4.72 31.61 -11.73
CA GLU A 298 5.52 31.12 -12.85
C GLU A 298 6.64 32.08 -13.28
N SER A 299 7.75 31.53 -13.79
CA SER A 299 8.81 32.32 -14.42
C SER A 299 9.53 31.57 -15.54
N GLU A 300 9.76 32.26 -16.65
CA GLU A 300 10.63 31.81 -17.76
C GLU A 300 12.10 32.22 -17.55
N LYS A 301 12.45 32.77 -16.37
CA LYS A 301 13.82 33.18 -16.06
C LYS A 301 14.67 31.99 -15.68
N GLN A 302 15.93 32.01 -16.10
CA GLN A 302 16.89 31.01 -15.66
C GLN A 302 17.13 31.12 -14.16
N GLY A 303 17.23 29.99 -13.46
CA GLY A 303 17.37 30.01 -12.02
C GLY A 303 17.03 28.70 -11.32
N TYR A 304 16.85 28.77 -10.01
CA TYR A 304 16.64 27.63 -9.11
C TYR A 304 15.64 27.97 -7.98
N ALA A 305 15.24 26.96 -7.21
CA ALA A 305 14.40 27.12 -6.02
C ALA A 305 15.18 26.76 -4.74
N LYS A 306 14.90 27.47 -3.65
CA LYS A 306 15.30 27.10 -2.29
C LYS A 306 14.04 26.80 -1.47
N LEU A 307 13.94 25.60 -0.92
CA LEU A 307 12.89 25.22 0.03
C LEU A 307 13.49 25.11 1.43
N THR A 308 13.04 25.94 2.35
CA THR A 308 13.46 25.92 3.76
C THR A 308 12.33 25.31 4.59
N VAL A 309 12.61 24.21 5.29
CA VAL A 309 11.70 23.59 6.26
C VAL A 309 12.08 24.07 7.66
N PHE A 310 11.11 24.53 8.44
CA PHE A 310 11.32 25.01 9.79
C PHE A 310 10.98 23.93 10.82
N LYS A 311 11.57 24.02 12.02
CA LYS A 311 11.30 23.07 13.12
C LYS A 311 9.85 23.09 13.63
N ASP A 312 9.08 24.13 13.31
CA ASP A 312 7.64 24.18 13.59
C ASP A 312 6.80 23.39 12.58
N GLY A 313 7.42 22.80 11.54
CA GLY A 313 6.79 22.05 10.46
C GLY A 313 6.29 22.89 9.28
N SER A 314 6.29 24.22 9.40
CA SER A 314 6.01 25.09 8.26
C SER A 314 7.20 25.14 7.29
N SER A 315 6.95 25.51 6.04
CA SER A 315 8.00 25.64 5.03
C SER A 315 7.94 26.96 4.29
N GLN A 316 9.04 27.35 3.65
CA GLN A 316 9.13 28.52 2.79
C GLN A 316 9.89 28.17 1.51
N VAL A 317 9.26 28.42 0.37
CA VAL A 317 9.92 28.33 -0.93
C VAL A 317 10.28 29.72 -1.44
N GLU A 318 11.49 29.84 -1.95
CA GLU A 318 12.02 31.02 -2.63
C GLU A 318 12.52 30.63 -4.02
N PHE A 319 12.12 31.37 -5.05
CA PHE A 319 12.67 31.19 -6.40
C PHE A 319 13.68 32.29 -6.69
N PHE A 320 14.81 31.91 -7.26
CA PHE A 320 15.90 32.81 -7.60
C PHE A 320 16.06 32.85 -9.10
N LYS A 321 16.11 34.05 -9.69
CA LYS A 321 16.66 34.20 -11.04
C LYS A 321 18.18 34.28 -10.95
N VAL A 322 18.87 33.62 -11.86
CA VAL A 322 20.32 33.70 -12.03
C VAL A 322 20.65 34.60 -13.21
N THR A 323 21.59 35.51 -12.98
CA THR A 323 22.20 36.39 -13.98
C THR A 323 23.72 36.29 -13.85
N ASP A 324 24.47 36.75 -14.86
CA ASP A 324 25.90 36.42 -15.06
C ASP A 324 26.79 36.42 -13.80
N ASN A 325 26.51 37.23 -12.77
CA ASN A 325 27.26 37.21 -11.50
C ASN A 325 26.40 37.24 -10.21
N THR A 326 25.07 37.19 -10.31
CA THR A 326 24.20 37.34 -9.13
C THR A 326 22.93 36.52 -9.25
N SER A 327 22.52 35.90 -8.14
CA SER A 327 21.17 35.38 -7.95
C SER A 327 20.30 36.40 -7.20
N GLN A 328 19.03 36.53 -7.59
CA GLN A 328 18.07 37.42 -6.93
C GLN A 328 16.76 36.68 -6.71
N SER A 329 16.23 36.71 -5.48
CA SER A 329 14.90 36.20 -5.17
C SER A 329 13.83 36.96 -5.98
N ILE A 330 12.96 36.23 -6.68
CA ILE A 330 11.89 36.75 -7.52
C ILE A 330 10.50 36.40 -6.99
N PHE A 331 10.41 35.42 -6.10
CA PHE A 331 9.16 35.00 -5.47
C PHE A 331 9.46 34.28 -4.16
N THR A 332 8.59 34.48 -3.18
CA THR A 332 8.64 33.78 -1.88
C THR A 332 7.23 33.42 -1.48
N LYS A 333 7.03 32.16 -1.07
CA LYS A 333 5.75 31.66 -0.56
C LYS A 333 5.99 30.86 0.71
N THR A 334 5.16 31.12 1.72
CA THR A 334 5.10 30.29 2.92
C THR A 334 4.07 29.20 2.71
N ILE A 335 4.48 27.96 2.97
CA ILE A 335 3.65 26.76 3.00
C ILE A 335 3.35 26.51 4.48
N LYS A 336 2.08 26.56 4.85
CA LYS A 336 1.66 26.34 6.24
C LYS A 336 1.73 24.86 6.56
N ARG A 337 1.99 24.56 7.83
CA ARG A 337 1.81 23.21 8.36
C ARG A 337 0.33 22.89 8.41
N GLU A 338 -0.06 21.71 7.93
CA GLU A 338 -1.45 21.22 7.97
C GLU A 338 -1.74 20.49 9.28
N ARG A 339 -0.78 19.71 9.78
CA ARG A 339 -0.95 18.92 11.01
C ARG A 339 -1.07 19.75 12.28
N LEU A 340 -1.85 19.26 13.25
CA LEU A 340 -1.93 19.83 14.60
C LEU A 340 -0.68 19.47 15.41
N SER A 341 -0.15 20.42 16.18
CA SER A 341 0.83 20.13 17.23
C SER A 341 0.14 19.53 18.44
N VAL A 342 0.88 18.75 19.24
CA VAL A 342 0.36 18.12 20.48
C VAL A 342 -0.35 19.12 21.41
N ASP A 343 0.13 20.38 21.46
CA ASP A 343 -0.45 21.43 22.29
C ASP A 343 -1.78 22.00 21.74
N GLU A 344 -2.06 21.81 20.44
CA GLU A 344 -3.29 22.26 19.76
C GLU A 344 -4.42 21.22 19.86
N ILE A 345 -4.10 19.99 20.28
CA ILE A 345 -5.06 18.89 20.34
C ILE A 345 -5.96 19.04 21.56
N SER A 346 -7.26 19.16 21.30
CA SER A 346 -8.28 19.21 22.35
C SER A 346 -8.73 17.82 22.74
N TYR A 347 -8.72 17.52 24.04
CA TYR A 347 -9.30 16.30 24.59
C TYR A 347 -10.32 16.62 25.69
N PRO A 348 -11.47 15.93 25.70
CA PRO A 348 -12.50 16.15 26.70
C PRO A 348 -11.96 15.78 28.09
N LYS A 349 -12.08 16.69 29.06
CA LYS A 349 -11.80 16.41 30.49
C LYS A 349 -12.85 15.50 31.14
N LYS A 350 -13.68 14.83 30.34
CA LYS A 350 -14.78 14.00 30.85
C LYS A 350 -14.17 12.73 31.42
N ALA A 351 -14.34 12.52 32.72
CA ALA A 351 -14.02 11.25 33.33
C ALA A 351 -14.98 10.18 32.79
N TYR A 352 -14.43 9.15 32.16
CA TYR A 352 -15.16 7.94 31.81
C TYR A 352 -15.06 6.95 32.97
N GLY A 353 -16.09 6.12 33.16
CA GLY A 353 -15.99 4.97 34.07
C GLY A 353 -15.23 3.82 33.41
N ALA A 354 -15.10 2.69 34.12
CA ALA A 354 -14.44 1.49 33.57
C ALA A 354 -15.14 0.93 32.31
N THR A 355 -16.44 1.19 32.16
CA THR A 355 -17.21 0.81 30.97
C THR A 355 -18.10 1.97 30.50
N THR A 356 -18.45 1.95 29.21
CA THR A 356 -19.43 2.87 28.63
C THR A 356 -20.27 2.18 27.56
N LYS A 357 -21.40 2.80 27.22
CA LYS A 357 -22.24 2.37 26.11
C LYS A 357 -21.84 3.09 24.83
N ALA A 358 -21.69 2.34 23.75
CA ALA A 358 -21.42 2.86 22.41
C ALA A 358 -21.97 1.91 21.35
N SER A 359 -22.18 2.41 20.14
CA SER A 359 -22.56 1.64 18.95
C SER A 359 -21.62 1.97 17.79
N ILE A 360 -21.54 1.09 16.79
CA ILE A 360 -20.69 1.30 15.61
C ILE A 360 -21.28 2.39 14.71
N TYR A 361 -22.59 2.32 14.49
CA TYR A 361 -23.39 3.28 13.71
C TYR A 361 -24.43 3.97 14.60
N THR A 362 -24.89 5.12 14.15
CA THR A 362 -26.06 5.79 14.72
C THR A 362 -27.34 5.04 14.33
N LYS A 363 -28.42 5.25 15.10
CA LYS A 363 -29.73 4.66 14.75
C LYS A 363 -30.23 5.11 13.38
N GLU A 364 -30.02 6.39 13.05
CA GLU A 364 -30.44 7.00 11.79
C GLU A 364 -29.78 6.34 10.57
N GLU A 365 -28.50 5.97 10.67
CA GLU A 365 -27.77 5.29 9.60
C GLU A 365 -28.36 3.90 9.29
N THR A 366 -28.84 3.20 10.32
CA THR A 366 -29.38 1.83 10.21
C THR A 366 -30.90 1.76 10.03
N ASP A 367 -31.61 2.86 10.26
CA ASP A 367 -33.07 2.89 10.13
C ASP A 367 -33.47 2.90 8.66
N LYS A 368 -34.13 1.83 8.22
CA LYS A 368 -34.54 1.60 6.84
C LYS A 368 -36.02 1.19 6.80
N THR A 369 -36.71 1.66 5.77
CA THR A 369 -38.11 1.31 5.54
C THR A 369 -38.28 -0.18 5.24
N GLY A 370 -39.46 -0.74 5.53
CA GLY A 370 -39.74 -2.16 5.23
C GLY A 370 -39.59 -2.51 3.74
N PHE A 371 -39.91 -1.57 2.84
CA PHE A 371 -39.69 -1.76 1.40
C PHE A 371 -38.20 -1.81 1.04
N TYR A 372 -37.38 -0.95 1.65
CA TYR A 372 -35.93 -1.01 1.47
C TYR A 372 -35.37 -2.36 1.95
N LYS A 373 -35.75 -2.79 3.16
CA LYS A 373 -35.32 -4.08 3.73
C LYS A 373 -35.76 -5.27 2.88
N PHE A 374 -36.97 -5.23 2.33
CA PHE A 374 -37.46 -6.26 1.41
C PHE A 374 -36.60 -6.38 0.15
N LEU A 375 -36.13 -5.27 -0.43
CA LEU A 375 -35.35 -5.26 -1.66
C LEU A 375 -33.85 -5.48 -1.45
N TRP A 376 -33.28 -4.83 -0.43
CA TRP A 376 -31.84 -4.83 -0.18
C TRP A 376 -31.42 -5.91 0.81
N GLY A 377 -32.32 -6.44 1.63
CA GLY A 377 -32.05 -7.42 2.70
C GLY A 377 -32.19 -6.80 4.09
N ASP A 378 -32.24 -7.61 5.15
CA ASP A 378 -32.24 -7.19 6.56
C ASP A 378 -30.82 -7.09 7.13
N HIS A 379 -29.88 -7.90 6.62
CA HIS A 379 -28.48 -7.93 7.07
C HIS A 379 -28.37 -8.02 8.61
N PHE A 380 -27.31 -7.44 9.20
CA PHE A 380 -27.09 -7.28 10.65
C PHE A 380 -27.23 -5.83 11.14
N ARG A 381 -27.88 -4.94 10.38
CA ARG A 381 -27.98 -3.48 10.68
C ARG A 381 -28.37 -3.15 12.11
N ASN A 382 -29.32 -3.90 12.68
CA ASN A 382 -29.80 -3.65 14.03
C ASN A 382 -28.70 -3.80 15.08
N LEU A 383 -27.70 -4.66 14.85
CA LEU A 383 -26.55 -4.84 15.75
C LEU A 383 -25.53 -3.70 15.64
N TYR A 384 -25.39 -3.09 14.46
CA TYR A 384 -24.47 -1.97 14.24
C TYR A 384 -24.88 -0.71 15.00
N SER A 385 -26.19 -0.46 15.16
CA SER A 385 -26.72 0.67 15.94
C SER A 385 -27.19 0.30 17.35
N LYS A 386 -26.96 -0.94 17.77
CA LYS A 386 -27.22 -1.38 19.14
C LYS A 386 -26.08 -0.90 20.03
N GLU A 387 -26.43 -0.19 21.10
CA GLU A 387 -25.46 0.15 22.13
C GLU A 387 -25.04 -1.10 22.88
N ILE A 388 -23.73 -1.37 22.89
CA ILE A 388 -23.11 -2.42 23.69
C ILE A 388 -22.37 -1.79 24.88
N SER A 389 -22.25 -2.52 25.99
CA SER A 389 -21.37 -2.12 27.09
C SER A 389 -19.94 -2.56 26.78
N ALA A 390 -19.04 -1.61 26.52
CA ALA A 390 -17.63 -1.87 26.24
C ALA A 390 -16.72 -1.31 27.35
N PRO A 391 -15.58 -1.96 27.65
CA PRO A 391 -14.55 -1.39 28.50
C PRO A 391 -13.97 -0.12 27.85
N VAL A 392 -13.67 0.87 28.68
CA VAL A 392 -13.03 2.12 28.23
C VAL A 392 -11.53 1.90 28.21
N LEU A 393 -10.88 2.23 27.10
CA LEU A 393 -9.43 2.12 26.95
C LEU A 393 -8.77 3.50 27.10
N ASP A 394 -7.99 3.65 28.16
CA ASP A 394 -6.99 4.71 28.28
C ASP A 394 -5.61 4.12 27.91
N ILE A 395 -4.99 4.68 26.87
CA ILE A 395 -3.70 4.20 26.35
C ILE A 395 -2.59 4.42 27.39
N GLU A 396 -2.66 5.51 28.17
CA GLU A 396 -1.66 5.81 29.20
C GLU A 396 -1.75 4.83 30.39
N GLU A 397 -2.85 4.09 30.53
CA GLU A 397 -3.03 3.06 31.57
C GLU A 397 -2.61 1.65 31.13
N LEU A 398 -2.29 1.44 29.84
CA LEU A 398 -1.79 0.17 29.36
C LEU A 398 -0.39 -0.14 29.93
N PRO A 399 -0.10 -1.40 30.29
CA PRO A 399 1.22 -1.79 30.78
C PRO A 399 2.28 -1.58 29.69
N GLY A 400 3.52 -1.26 30.11
CA GLY A 400 4.62 -1.06 29.17
C GLY A 400 4.65 0.31 28.48
N ASN A 401 3.94 1.32 29.00
CA ASN A 401 3.93 2.69 28.45
C ASN A 401 3.59 2.74 26.94
N VAL A 402 2.52 2.04 26.56
CA VAL A 402 2.07 1.95 25.18
C VAL A 402 1.84 3.34 24.59
N LYS A 403 2.34 3.57 23.37
CA LYS A 403 2.20 4.84 22.63
C LYS A 403 1.91 4.60 21.16
N PRO A 404 1.15 5.49 20.50
CA PRO A 404 0.92 5.38 19.07
C PRO A 404 2.16 5.76 18.26
N ILE A 405 2.38 5.08 17.13
CA ILE A 405 3.55 5.29 16.27
C ILE A 405 3.20 5.64 14.81
N SER A 406 2.13 5.09 14.26
CA SER A 406 1.72 5.32 12.88
C SER A 406 0.28 4.90 12.64
N GLU A 407 -0.38 5.54 11.68
CA GLU A 407 -1.62 4.98 11.15
C GLU A 407 -1.37 3.66 10.42
N ALA A 408 -2.41 2.85 10.28
CA ALA A 408 -2.41 1.59 9.56
C ALA A 408 -3.81 1.25 9.03
N GLY A 409 -3.92 0.09 8.40
CA GLY A 409 -5.20 -0.46 7.91
C GLY A 409 -5.36 -0.34 6.40
N GLY A 410 -6.11 -1.29 5.84
CA GLY A 410 -6.30 -1.41 4.39
C GLY A 410 -7.29 -0.40 3.80
N THR A 411 -7.95 -0.80 2.72
CA THR A 411 -8.86 0.04 1.93
C THR A 411 -10.14 0.44 2.69
N GLN A 412 -10.53 -0.30 3.72
CA GLN A 412 -11.84 -0.13 4.39
C GLN A 412 -11.77 0.27 5.87
N SER A 413 -10.68 0.00 6.58
CA SER A 413 -10.61 0.18 8.03
C SER A 413 -9.51 1.18 8.39
N ARG A 414 -9.79 2.05 9.37
CA ARG A 414 -8.79 2.91 10.00
C ARG A 414 -8.19 2.15 11.18
N SER A 415 -6.87 2.02 11.23
CA SER A 415 -6.16 1.37 12.33
C SER A 415 -5.01 2.25 12.80
N LEU A 416 -4.61 2.12 14.06
CA LEU A 416 -3.48 2.82 14.64
C LEU A 416 -2.50 1.79 15.21
N ARG A 417 -1.23 1.90 14.85
CA ARG A 417 -0.16 1.10 15.42
C ARG A 417 0.29 1.70 16.73
N LEU A 418 0.41 0.84 17.73
CA LEU A 418 0.88 1.18 19.05
C LEU A 418 2.13 0.33 19.34
N ILE A 419 3.07 0.88 20.11
CA ILE A 419 4.26 0.17 20.58
C ILE A 419 4.41 0.34 22.09
N ASP A 420 4.93 -0.68 22.77
CA ASP A 420 5.30 -0.63 24.18
C ASP A 420 6.83 -0.43 24.39
N ASP A 421 7.27 -0.30 25.64
CA ASP A 421 8.67 -0.14 26.02
C ASP A 421 9.54 -1.40 25.78
N ASN A 422 8.92 -2.56 25.56
CA ASN A 422 9.59 -3.80 25.18
C ASN A 422 9.63 -4.00 23.65
N GLU A 423 9.25 -2.98 22.88
CA GLU A 423 9.14 -2.99 21.42
C GLU A 423 8.07 -3.95 20.88
N HIS A 424 7.12 -4.38 21.72
CA HIS A 424 5.93 -5.12 21.29
C HIS A 424 4.92 -4.18 20.64
N GLU A 425 4.35 -4.60 19.52
CA GLU A 425 3.38 -3.79 18.79
C GLU A 425 1.94 -4.30 18.86
N TYR A 426 0.99 -3.36 18.80
CA TYR A 426 -0.44 -3.62 18.84
C TYR A 426 -1.14 -2.83 17.73
N THR A 427 -2.27 -3.35 17.29
CA THR A 427 -3.14 -2.68 16.32
C THR A 427 -4.45 -2.29 16.99
N LEU A 428 -4.75 -0.99 17.00
CA LEU A 428 -6.03 -0.43 17.42
C LEU A 428 -6.88 -0.12 16.18
N ARG A 429 -7.80 -1.01 15.81
CA ARG A 429 -8.61 -0.91 14.59
C ARG A 429 -10.04 -0.48 14.87
N ALA A 430 -10.54 0.54 14.18
CA ALA A 430 -11.93 0.98 14.32
C ALA A 430 -12.90 -0.10 13.83
N LEU A 431 -13.96 -0.39 14.61
CA LEU A 431 -15.03 -1.30 14.15
C LEU A 431 -15.88 -0.69 13.04
N ARG A 432 -15.93 0.65 12.97
CA ARG A 432 -16.58 1.39 11.88
C ARG A 432 -15.69 1.37 10.64
N LYS A 433 -16.20 0.75 9.57
CA LYS A 433 -15.61 0.80 8.23
C LYS A 433 -15.78 2.18 7.60
N SER A 434 -14.80 2.62 6.81
CA SER A 434 -14.82 3.87 6.04
C SER A 434 -15.20 3.59 4.59
N ALA A 435 -16.45 3.89 4.24
CA ALA A 435 -16.93 3.81 2.86
C ALA A 435 -16.21 4.80 1.94
N VAL A 436 -15.85 5.98 2.47
CA VAL A 436 -15.13 7.00 1.71
C VAL A 436 -13.71 6.54 1.38
N ARG A 437 -12.96 5.98 2.35
CA ARG A 437 -11.62 5.38 2.11
C ARG A 437 -11.69 4.26 1.08
N PHE A 438 -12.73 3.42 1.12
CA PHE A 438 -12.90 2.37 0.13
C PHE A 438 -13.17 2.92 -1.27
N LEU A 439 -14.09 3.88 -1.41
CA LEU A 439 -14.41 4.49 -2.70
C LEU A 439 -13.19 5.24 -3.27
N GLN A 440 -12.44 5.94 -2.43
CA GLN A 440 -11.19 6.62 -2.80
C GLN A 440 -10.11 5.64 -3.28
N THR A 441 -9.95 4.50 -2.62
CA THR A 441 -8.89 3.53 -2.96
C THR A 441 -9.27 2.57 -4.08
N THR A 442 -10.57 2.31 -4.28
CA THR A 442 -11.05 1.23 -5.17
C THR A 442 -11.85 1.72 -6.37
N ALA A 443 -12.60 2.83 -6.24
CA ALA A 443 -13.51 3.29 -7.28
C ALA A 443 -13.03 4.59 -7.98
N ILE A 444 -12.35 5.47 -7.25
CA ILE A 444 -11.85 6.76 -7.74
C ILE A 444 -10.44 6.97 -7.19
N ASP A 445 -9.48 6.27 -7.78
CA ASP A 445 -8.10 6.21 -7.31
C ASP A 445 -7.20 7.33 -7.87
N ASN A 446 -7.66 8.04 -8.90
CA ASN A 446 -6.89 9.05 -9.62
C ASN A 446 -7.26 10.50 -9.28
N HIS A 447 -8.25 10.71 -8.41
CA HIS A 447 -8.62 12.03 -7.90
C HIS A 447 -9.09 11.93 -6.45
N TYR A 448 -8.67 12.86 -5.60
CA TYR A 448 -9.19 12.97 -4.24
C TYR A 448 -10.66 13.40 -4.26
N VAL A 449 -11.53 12.60 -3.64
CA VAL A 449 -12.98 12.76 -3.69
C VAL A 449 -13.65 12.61 -2.32
N GLU A 450 -12.88 12.50 -1.25
CA GLU A 450 -13.40 12.20 0.07
C GLU A 450 -14.50 13.19 0.51
N ASP A 451 -14.26 14.49 0.38
CA ASP A 451 -15.24 15.50 0.78
C ASP A 451 -16.48 15.55 -0.12
N TYR A 452 -16.37 15.11 -1.38
CA TYR A 452 -17.50 14.99 -2.30
C TYR A 452 -18.32 13.72 -2.04
N LEU A 453 -17.73 12.69 -1.43
CA LEU A 453 -18.37 11.41 -1.16
C LEU A 453 -19.02 11.34 0.23
N LYS A 454 -18.60 12.18 1.18
CA LYS A 454 -19.25 12.32 2.50
C LYS A 454 -20.73 12.70 2.33
N ASN A 455 -21.59 11.99 3.05
CA ASN A 455 -23.05 12.10 3.03
C ASN A 455 -23.73 11.80 1.68
N THR A 456 -23.07 11.06 0.78
CA THR A 456 -23.65 10.72 -0.54
C THR A 456 -24.57 9.50 -0.51
N ILE A 457 -25.29 9.30 -1.62
CA ILE A 457 -26.05 8.07 -1.86
C ILE A 457 -25.11 6.86 -1.92
N ALA A 458 -23.96 6.98 -2.57
CA ALA A 458 -22.98 5.90 -2.73
C ALA A 458 -22.41 5.45 -1.37
N GLU A 459 -21.96 6.41 -0.55
CA GLU A 459 -21.47 6.13 0.80
C GLU A 459 -22.52 5.40 1.65
N ARG A 460 -23.78 5.88 1.64
CA ARG A 460 -24.86 5.27 2.42
C ARG A 460 -25.16 3.82 2.01
N TYR A 461 -25.14 3.50 0.72
CA TYR A 461 -25.33 2.12 0.26
C TYR A 461 -24.16 1.22 0.62
N LEU A 462 -22.93 1.74 0.57
CA LEU A 462 -21.74 0.97 0.91
C LEU A 462 -21.64 0.71 2.43
N LEU A 463 -21.94 1.71 3.27
CA LEU A 463 -22.05 1.51 4.72
C LEU A 463 -23.15 0.49 5.06
N ASP A 464 -24.29 0.55 4.37
CA ASP A 464 -25.36 -0.44 4.53
C ASP A 464 -24.90 -1.84 4.11
N PHE A 465 -24.14 -1.94 3.02
CA PHE A 465 -23.55 -3.19 2.56
C PHE A 465 -22.56 -3.77 3.59
N TYR A 466 -21.75 -2.97 4.28
CA TYR A 466 -20.88 -3.48 5.34
C TYR A 466 -21.62 -4.17 6.47
N THR A 467 -22.92 -3.87 6.67
CA THR A 467 -23.74 -4.57 7.66
C THR A 467 -24.11 -6.00 7.29
N THR A 468 -23.70 -6.50 6.11
CA THR A 468 -23.82 -7.93 5.76
C THR A 468 -22.85 -8.78 6.56
N ALA A 469 -21.77 -8.24 7.09
CA ALA A 469 -20.87 -8.92 8.02
C ALA A 469 -21.42 -8.84 9.46
N HIS A 470 -21.20 -9.88 10.27
CA HIS A 470 -21.61 -9.83 11.67
C HIS A 470 -20.60 -8.99 12.48
N PRO A 471 -21.01 -7.89 13.14
CA PRO A 471 -20.07 -6.89 13.68
C PRO A 471 -19.17 -7.42 14.79
N TYR A 472 -19.66 -8.40 15.55
CA TYR A 472 -18.99 -8.92 16.74
C TYR A 472 -18.60 -10.39 16.66
N ALA A 473 -18.95 -11.14 15.61
CA ALA A 473 -18.73 -12.60 15.64
C ALA A 473 -17.25 -12.97 15.48
N GLN A 474 -16.47 -12.08 14.86
CA GLN A 474 -15.01 -12.19 14.76
C GLN A 474 -14.30 -12.40 16.11
N PHE A 475 -14.85 -11.88 17.21
CA PHE A 475 -14.22 -12.02 18.54
C PHE A 475 -14.32 -13.43 19.11
N SER A 476 -15.23 -14.27 18.58
CA SER A 476 -15.28 -15.69 18.93
C SER A 476 -14.14 -16.50 18.30
N MET A 477 -13.44 -15.94 17.30
CA MET A 477 -12.40 -16.67 16.56
C MET A 477 -11.20 -17.00 17.43
N ASN A 478 -10.94 -16.25 18.50
CA ASN A 478 -9.81 -16.50 19.39
C ASN A 478 -9.94 -17.88 20.05
N GLU A 479 -11.07 -18.13 20.70
CA GLU A 479 -11.37 -19.40 21.39
C GLU A 479 -11.48 -20.57 20.40
N LEU A 480 -12.08 -20.34 19.21
CA LEU A 480 -12.15 -21.36 18.18
C LEU A 480 -10.75 -21.71 17.62
N SER A 481 -9.91 -20.71 17.36
CA SER A 481 -8.56 -20.91 16.84
C SER A 481 -7.69 -21.65 17.86
N ALA A 482 -7.77 -21.26 19.14
CA ALA A 482 -7.09 -21.95 20.23
C ALA A 482 -7.51 -23.42 20.33
N SER A 483 -8.81 -23.72 20.27
CA SER A 483 -9.34 -25.09 20.30
C SER A 483 -8.85 -25.95 19.13
N LEU A 484 -8.59 -25.32 17.99
CA LEU A 484 -8.16 -25.98 16.76
C LEU A 484 -6.63 -25.95 16.54
N GLY A 485 -5.87 -25.39 17.48
CA GLY A 485 -4.43 -25.23 17.34
C GLY A 485 -4.04 -24.49 16.06
N VAL A 486 -4.80 -23.46 15.71
CA VAL A 486 -4.49 -22.52 14.62
C VAL A 486 -3.92 -21.27 15.25
N LEU A 487 -2.71 -20.84 14.86
CA LEU A 487 -2.09 -19.62 15.42
C LEU A 487 -2.97 -18.39 15.18
N HIS A 488 -3.06 -17.48 16.15
CA HIS A 488 -3.98 -16.34 16.07
C HIS A 488 -3.53 -15.15 16.94
N ALA A 489 -4.05 -13.96 16.62
CA ALA A 489 -4.04 -12.81 17.53
C ALA A 489 -5.27 -12.85 18.46
N ASN A 490 -5.34 -11.95 19.45
CA ASN A 490 -6.40 -11.92 20.47
C ASN A 490 -7.15 -10.58 20.49
N PRO A 491 -7.94 -10.26 19.44
CA PRO A 491 -8.72 -9.03 19.39
C PRO A 491 -9.70 -8.93 20.57
N LYS A 492 -9.74 -7.73 21.17
CA LYS A 492 -10.68 -7.34 22.24
C LYS A 492 -11.35 -6.02 21.92
N ILE A 493 -12.65 -5.90 22.21
CA ILE A 493 -13.42 -4.68 21.96
C ILE A 493 -13.18 -3.66 23.08
N TYR A 494 -12.93 -2.42 22.70
CA TYR A 494 -12.87 -1.27 23.59
C TYR A 494 -13.65 -0.09 23.03
N TYR A 495 -14.15 0.77 23.91
CA TYR A 495 -14.45 2.15 23.54
C TYR A 495 -13.23 3.01 23.85
N VAL A 496 -12.78 3.78 22.86
CA VAL A 496 -11.60 4.64 22.98
C VAL A 496 -12.10 6.09 22.99
N PRO A 497 -12.06 6.80 24.12
CA PRO A 497 -12.38 8.22 24.15
C PRO A 497 -11.27 9.04 23.47
N LYS A 498 -11.61 10.25 23.04
CA LYS A 498 -10.60 11.27 22.75
C LYS A 498 -9.76 11.49 24.02
N GLN A 499 -8.44 11.37 23.93
CA GLN A 499 -7.52 11.34 25.06
C GLN A 499 -6.14 11.85 24.66
N LYS A 500 -5.36 12.29 25.64
CA LYS A 500 -4.00 12.80 25.41
C LYS A 500 -3.05 11.73 24.85
N GLY A 501 -3.17 10.49 25.31
CA GLY A 501 -2.32 9.36 24.89
C GLY A 501 -2.38 9.05 23.39
N LEU A 502 -3.42 9.50 22.67
CA LEU A 502 -3.52 9.35 21.21
C LEU A 502 -2.64 10.33 20.43
N GLY A 503 -2.11 11.39 21.06
CA GLY A 503 -1.27 12.39 20.39
C GLY A 503 -1.95 12.95 19.13
N ILE A 504 -1.19 13.11 18.05
CA ILE A 504 -1.66 13.64 16.75
C ILE A 504 -2.82 12.84 16.14
N TYR A 505 -3.00 11.58 16.53
CA TYR A 505 -4.03 10.68 16.02
C TYR A 505 -5.39 10.87 16.71
N ASN A 506 -5.47 11.75 17.71
CA ASN A 506 -6.65 11.88 18.56
C ASN A 506 -7.93 12.18 17.75
N GLU A 507 -7.88 13.01 16.71
CA GLU A 507 -9.05 13.38 15.89
C GLU A 507 -9.65 12.22 15.09
N ASP A 508 -8.84 11.25 14.63
CA ASP A 508 -9.33 10.12 13.84
C ASP A 508 -9.54 8.82 14.63
N TYR A 509 -8.84 8.68 15.76
CA TYR A 509 -8.72 7.40 16.49
C TYR A 509 -9.33 7.41 17.89
N GLY A 510 -10.23 8.37 18.17
CA GLY A 510 -11.01 8.40 19.42
C GLY A 510 -12.49 8.72 19.21
N ASP A 511 -13.27 8.56 20.28
CA ASP A 511 -14.74 8.61 20.35
C ASP A 511 -15.48 7.55 19.52
N ALA A 512 -14.98 6.31 19.51
CA ALA A 512 -15.63 5.18 18.83
C ALA A 512 -15.30 3.83 19.47
N LEU A 513 -15.94 2.77 18.97
CA LEU A 513 -15.56 1.40 19.26
C LEU A 513 -14.40 0.96 18.39
N PHE A 514 -13.39 0.39 19.02
CA PHE A 514 -12.19 -0.18 18.40
C PHE A 514 -12.01 -1.62 18.86
N MET A 515 -11.26 -2.38 18.08
CA MET A 515 -10.60 -3.59 18.56
C MET A 515 -9.13 -3.32 18.78
N LEU A 516 -8.60 -3.81 19.89
CA LEU A 516 -7.17 -3.86 20.18
C LEU A 516 -6.72 -5.32 20.06
N GLU A 517 -5.72 -5.57 19.23
CA GLU A 517 -5.11 -6.88 19.02
C GLU A 517 -3.59 -6.76 19.01
N GLU A 518 -2.88 -7.82 19.39
CA GLU A 518 -1.45 -7.95 19.14
C GLU A 518 -1.20 -7.83 17.64
N HIS A 519 -0.21 -7.04 17.24
CA HIS A 519 0.19 -7.06 15.84
C HIS A 519 0.88 -8.41 15.52
N VAL A 520 0.59 -8.95 14.34
CA VAL A 520 1.20 -10.19 13.89
C VAL A 520 2.41 -9.85 13.03
N GLY A 521 3.58 -9.79 13.65
CA GLY A 521 4.88 -9.48 13.04
C GLY A 521 6.04 -9.89 13.94
N ASP A 522 7.26 -9.80 13.42
CA ASP A 522 8.48 -10.29 14.09
C ASP A 522 8.71 -9.64 15.46
N GLU A 523 8.22 -8.41 15.65
CA GLU A 523 8.29 -7.69 16.92
C GLU A 523 7.60 -8.43 18.07
N ASN A 524 6.63 -9.30 17.77
CA ASN A 524 5.86 -10.05 18.75
C ASN A 524 6.14 -11.56 18.76
N LYS A 525 7.26 -12.03 18.19
CA LYS A 525 7.61 -13.47 18.16
C LYS A 525 7.71 -14.15 19.54
N THR A 526 7.82 -13.37 20.61
CA THR A 526 7.85 -13.90 21.99
C THR A 526 6.47 -14.20 22.57
N PHE A 527 5.38 -13.87 21.85
CA PHE A 527 4.03 -14.17 22.31
C PHE A 527 3.68 -15.64 22.05
N GLU A 528 3.25 -16.33 23.10
CA GLU A 528 2.86 -17.74 23.07
C GLU A 528 1.76 -18.03 22.03
N THR A 529 0.87 -17.07 21.78
CA THR A 529 -0.23 -17.16 20.80
C THR A 529 0.25 -17.36 19.35
N PHE A 530 1.52 -17.02 19.06
CA PHE A 530 2.15 -17.25 17.75
C PHE A 530 3.07 -18.48 17.74
N GLY A 531 3.18 -19.21 18.85
CA GLY A 531 3.96 -20.44 18.96
C GLY A 531 5.45 -20.24 19.26
N GLU A 532 5.87 -19.04 19.68
CA GLU A 532 7.28 -18.66 19.89
C GLU A 532 8.19 -18.88 18.66
N PRO A 533 7.85 -18.33 17.48
CA PRO A 533 8.61 -18.58 16.27
C PRO A 533 9.97 -17.87 16.27
N ASN A 534 10.83 -18.30 15.36
CA ASN A 534 12.11 -17.64 15.10
C ASN A 534 11.93 -16.27 14.41
N ASP A 535 10.89 -16.15 13.57
CA ASP A 535 10.54 -14.97 12.78
C ASP A 535 9.04 -15.02 12.40
N ILE A 536 8.44 -13.89 12.01
CA ILE A 536 7.08 -13.82 11.46
C ILE A 536 7.08 -13.00 10.16
N LEU A 537 6.88 -13.71 9.04
CA LEU A 537 6.98 -13.13 7.71
C LEU A 537 5.62 -12.67 7.14
N SER A 538 5.66 -11.69 6.24
CA SER A 538 4.53 -11.43 5.33
C SER A 538 4.42 -12.54 4.28
N THR A 539 3.28 -12.63 3.60
CA THR A 539 3.12 -13.58 2.48
C THR A 539 4.04 -13.25 1.31
N THR A 540 4.41 -11.97 1.14
CA THR A 540 5.37 -11.54 0.11
C THR A 540 6.76 -12.07 0.43
N ASP A 541 7.24 -11.84 1.65
CA ASP A 541 8.59 -12.24 2.09
C ASP A 541 8.71 -13.76 2.13
N LEU A 542 7.67 -14.47 2.60
CA LEU A 542 7.65 -15.93 2.51
C LEU A 542 7.80 -16.40 1.07
N ARG A 543 7.12 -15.77 0.11
CA ARG A 543 7.24 -16.16 -1.31
C ARG A 543 8.63 -15.90 -1.86
N MET A 544 9.30 -14.83 -1.44
CA MET A 544 10.70 -14.57 -1.79
C MET A 544 11.62 -15.64 -1.19
N GLU A 545 11.53 -15.88 0.12
CA GLU A 545 12.30 -16.92 0.79
C GLU A 545 12.09 -18.30 0.16
N LEU A 546 10.86 -18.69 -0.20
CA LEU A 546 10.58 -19.97 -0.86
C LEU A 546 11.14 -20.07 -2.29
N ARG A 547 11.41 -18.95 -2.95
CA ARG A 547 12.03 -18.89 -4.30
C ARG A 547 13.56 -18.90 -4.21
N GLU A 548 14.11 -18.21 -3.22
CA GLU A 548 15.56 -18.08 -3.01
C GLU A 548 16.17 -19.29 -2.26
N SER A 549 15.41 -19.90 -1.34
CA SER A 549 15.92 -20.92 -0.42
C SER A 549 15.26 -22.28 -0.64
N LYS A 550 16.08 -23.28 -0.98
CA LYS A 550 15.66 -24.70 -1.12
C LYS A 550 15.43 -25.40 0.23
N ASN A 551 15.78 -24.75 1.35
CA ASN A 551 15.64 -25.27 2.72
C ASN A 551 14.43 -24.68 3.46
N ALA A 552 13.52 -24.02 2.74
CA ALA A 552 12.30 -23.43 3.26
C ALA A 552 11.06 -24.17 2.74
N PHE A 553 10.05 -24.41 3.59
CA PHE A 553 8.77 -24.97 3.16
C PHE A 553 7.62 -24.54 4.06
N VAL A 554 6.41 -24.47 3.49
CA VAL A 554 5.17 -24.30 4.27
C VAL A 554 4.74 -25.63 4.85
N ASP A 555 4.36 -25.63 6.12
CA ASP A 555 3.67 -26.76 6.74
C ASP A 555 2.26 -26.90 6.14
N GLU A 556 2.13 -27.74 5.12
CA GLU A 556 0.88 -27.93 4.38
C GLU A 556 -0.25 -28.42 5.29
N SER A 557 0.04 -29.17 6.36
CA SER A 557 -0.99 -29.64 7.29
C SER A 557 -1.59 -28.48 8.09
N SER A 558 -0.74 -27.60 8.62
CA SER A 558 -1.18 -26.39 9.32
C SER A 558 -2.00 -25.49 8.40
N PHE A 559 -1.54 -25.31 7.15
CA PHE A 559 -2.20 -24.44 6.20
C PHE A 559 -3.54 -25.00 5.73
N ILE A 560 -3.61 -26.31 5.41
CA ILE A 560 -4.88 -26.98 5.08
C ILE A 560 -5.87 -26.85 6.24
N ARG A 561 -5.43 -27.05 7.49
CA ARG A 561 -6.29 -26.89 8.67
C ARG A 561 -6.85 -25.47 8.75
N ALA A 562 -6.03 -24.44 8.58
CA ALA A 562 -6.47 -23.05 8.57
C ALA A 562 -7.47 -22.76 7.43
N ARG A 563 -7.22 -23.29 6.22
CA ARG A 563 -8.13 -23.12 5.08
C ARG A 563 -9.46 -23.85 5.26
N LEU A 564 -9.45 -25.04 5.86
CA LEU A 564 -10.68 -25.75 6.24
C LEU A 564 -11.44 -25.00 7.34
N PHE A 565 -10.73 -24.39 8.28
CA PHE A 565 -11.33 -23.53 9.31
C PHE A 565 -12.00 -22.30 8.70
N ASP A 566 -11.41 -21.67 7.68
CA ASP A 566 -12.04 -20.58 6.93
C ASP A 566 -13.37 -20.99 6.27
N MET A 567 -13.41 -22.18 5.66
CA MET A 567 -14.65 -22.74 5.10
C MET A 567 -15.68 -23.02 6.19
N LEU A 568 -15.23 -23.51 7.34
CA LEU A 568 -16.06 -23.81 8.50
C LEU A 568 -16.76 -22.57 9.07
N VAL A 569 -16.07 -21.43 9.15
CA VAL A 569 -16.64 -20.15 9.62
C VAL A 569 -17.22 -19.26 8.52
N GLY A 570 -17.06 -19.68 7.26
CA GLY A 570 -17.62 -18.99 6.10
C GLY A 570 -16.84 -17.74 5.68
N ASN A 571 -15.56 -17.67 5.99
CA ASN A 571 -14.71 -16.57 5.53
C ASN A 571 -14.22 -16.80 4.09
N TRP A 572 -14.83 -16.08 3.15
CA TRP A 572 -14.59 -16.20 1.71
C TRP A 572 -13.45 -15.29 1.20
N ASP A 573 -12.98 -14.33 1.98
CA ASP A 573 -12.13 -13.24 1.48
C ASP A 573 -10.62 -13.44 1.70
N ARG A 574 -10.15 -14.68 1.60
CA ARG A 574 -8.78 -15.05 1.99
C ARG A 574 -7.73 -14.69 0.95
N HIS A 575 -7.25 -13.43 0.96
CA HIS A 575 -6.14 -12.95 0.14
C HIS A 575 -4.82 -12.82 0.93
N GLN A 576 -3.71 -12.53 0.24
CA GLN A 576 -2.34 -12.58 0.78
C GLN A 576 -2.08 -11.74 2.05
N ASP A 577 -2.78 -10.61 2.22
CA ASP A 577 -2.58 -9.73 3.38
C ASP A 577 -3.27 -10.24 4.65
N GLN A 578 -4.19 -11.21 4.51
CA GLN A 578 -4.87 -11.86 5.62
C GLN A 578 -4.03 -12.99 6.24
N TRP A 579 -2.77 -13.13 5.84
CA TRP A 579 -1.86 -14.14 6.34
C TRP A 579 -0.54 -13.52 6.82
N ARG A 580 0.00 -14.13 7.86
CA ARG A 580 1.39 -14.04 8.29
C ARG A 580 1.92 -15.45 8.53
N TRP A 581 3.23 -15.60 8.62
CA TRP A 581 3.87 -16.91 8.59
C TRP A 581 4.92 -17.03 9.69
N ALA A 582 4.66 -17.88 10.68
CA ALA A 582 5.57 -18.18 11.76
C ALA A 582 6.71 -19.10 11.28
N GLU A 583 7.95 -18.66 11.36
CA GLU A 583 9.15 -19.46 11.05
C GLU A 583 9.52 -20.37 12.23
N PHE A 584 9.72 -21.65 11.96
CA PHE A 584 10.29 -22.62 12.88
C PHE A 584 11.47 -23.35 12.25
N LYS A 585 12.48 -23.70 13.05
CA LYS A 585 13.57 -24.58 12.63
C LYS A 585 13.28 -26.04 12.93
N THR A 586 13.38 -26.88 11.91
CA THR A 586 13.31 -28.33 12.07
C THR A 586 14.62 -28.90 12.65
N VAL A 587 14.58 -30.15 13.11
CA VAL A 587 15.75 -30.85 13.66
C VAL A 587 16.89 -30.98 12.64
N ASP A 588 16.56 -31.12 11.34
CA ASP A 588 17.51 -31.16 10.23
C ASP A 588 17.94 -29.76 9.73
N GLY A 589 17.49 -28.69 10.40
CA GLY A 589 17.92 -27.31 10.15
C GLY A 589 17.17 -26.58 9.03
N LYS A 590 16.08 -27.15 8.51
CA LYS A 590 15.21 -26.50 7.52
C LYS A 590 14.28 -25.49 8.20
N LYS A 591 13.88 -24.47 7.43
CA LYS A 591 12.88 -23.50 7.84
C LYS A 591 11.49 -24.01 7.46
N ARG A 592 10.61 -24.13 8.45
CA ARG A 592 9.23 -24.58 8.33
C ARG A 592 8.31 -23.43 8.70
N TYR A 593 7.37 -23.10 7.84
CA TYR A 593 6.47 -21.98 8.04
C TYR A 593 5.04 -22.44 8.36
N GLU A 594 4.49 -21.97 9.46
CA GLU A 594 3.08 -22.18 9.83
C GLU A 594 2.25 -20.91 9.59
N ALA A 595 1.02 -21.10 9.15
CA ALA A 595 0.14 -20.00 8.79
C ALA A 595 -0.53 -19.38 10.04
N ILE A 596 -0.51 -18.04 10.11
CA ILE A 596 -1.25 -17.22 11.08
C ILE A 596 -2.33 -16.45 10.31
N PRO A 597 -3.60 -16.90 10.31
CA PRO A 597 -4.68 -16.15 9.68
C PRO A 597 -4.97 -14.87 10.47
N ARG A 598 -5.33 -13.82 9.74
CA ARG A 598 -5.72 -12.51 10.26
C ARG A 598 -7.03 -12.06 9.62
N ASP A 599 -7.61 -11.00 10.17
CA ASP A 599 -8.81 -10.34 9.63
C ASP A 599 -10.01 -11.28 9.46
N TRP A 600 -10.77 -11.45 10.54
CA TRP A 600 -11.95 -12.30 10.58
C TRP A 600 -13.26 -11.53 10.30
N ASP A 601 -13.18 -10.35 9.69
CA ASP A 601 -14.33 -9.46 9.51
C ASP A 601 -15.40 -10.01 8.54
N GLN A 602 -15.03 -10.96 7.67
CA GLN A 602 -15.95 -11.69 6.78
C GLN A 602 -16.41 -13.04 7.33
N ALA A 603 -16.19 -13.34 8.62
CA ALA A 603 -16.76 -14.54 9.24
C ALA A 603 -18.29 -14.40 9.43
N PHE A 604 -19.01 -15.49 9.17
CA PHE A 604 -20.48 -15.60 9.33
C PHE A 604 -21.34 -14.52 8.61
N PRO A 605 -21.09 -14.22 7.33
CA PRO A 605 -21.77 -13.13 6.64
C PRO A 605 -23.23 -13.48 6.28
N LYS A 606 -24.05 -12.46 6.03
CA LYS A 606 -25.46 -12.56 5.63
C LYS A 606 -25.74 -11.66 4.42
N TYR A 607 -25.76 -12.28 3.24
CA TYR A 607 -26.11 -11.65 1.96
C TYR A 607 -27.56 -11.98 1.57
N ASP A 608 -28.52 -11.33 2.21
CA ASP A 608 -29.95 -11.41 1.89
C ASP A 608 -30.42 -10.29 0.96
N GLY A 609 -31.68 -10.37 0.52
CA GLY A 609 -32.28 -9.41 -0.40
C GLY A 609 -32.15 -9.78 -1.89
N PRO A 610 -33.18 -9.53 -2.70
CA PRO A 610 -33.17 -9.82 -4.13
C PRO A 610 -32.14 -8.97 -4.90
N ILE A 611 -31.86 -7.73 -4.49
CA ILE A 611 -30.88 -6.89 -5.20
C ILE A 611 -29.46 -7.45 -5.05
N ILE A 612 -29.04 -7.84 -3.84
CA ILE A 612 -27.72 -8.46 -3.62
C ILE A 612 -27.62 -9.76 -4.44
N SER A 613 -28.68 -10.56 -4.46
CA SER A 613 -28.75 -11.77 -5.28
C SER A 613 -28.58 -11.48 -6.78
N LEU A 614 -29.22 -10.42 -7.29
CA LEU A 614 -29.10 -9.98 -8.68
C LEU A 614 -27.70 -9.44 -9.01
N LEU A 615 -27.07 -8.70 -8.09
CA LEU A 615 -25.70 -8.21 -8.25
C LEU A 615 -24.72 -9.38 -8.36
N LYS A 616 -24.81 -10.35 -7.46
CA LYS A 616 -23.98 -11.59 -7.52
C LYS A 616 -24.22 -12.41 -8.78
N PHE A 617 -25.45 -12.42 -9.29
CA PHE A 617 -25.76 -13.06 -10.56
C PHE A 617 -25.09 -12.36 -11.73
N SER A 618 -25.24 -11.02 -11.78
CA SER A 618 -24.76 -10.14 -12.88
C SER A 618 -23.24 -9.97 -12.91
N PHE A 619 -22.60 -9.98 -11.74
CA PHE A 619 -21.16 -9.80 -11.57
C PHE A 619 -20.53 -11.05 -10.96
N PRO A 620 -19.97 -11.97 -11.78
CA PRO A 620 -19.46 -13.26 -11.31
C PRO A 620 -18.42 -13.18 -10.19
N LEU A 621 -17.60 -12.13 -10.15
CA LEU A 621 -16.59 -11.92 -9.09
C LEU A 621 -17.19 -11.77 -7.69
N LEU A 622 -18.46 -11.36 -7.57
CA LEU A 622 -19.17 -11.26 -6.29
C LEU A 622 -19.77 -12.60 -5.83
N ARG A 623 -19.66 -13.67 -6.63
CA ARG A 623 -20.25 -14.98 -6.27
C ARG A 623 -19.58 -15.63 -5.07
N LYS A 624 -18.32 -15.28 -4.78
CA LYS A 624 -17.59 -15.69 -3.57
C LYS A 624 -18.29 -15.29 -2.27
N MET A 625 -19.07 -14.21 -2.31
CA MET A 625 -19.75 -13.62 -1.15
C MET A 625 -21.00 -14.43 -0.77
N GLU A 626 -20.84 -15.62 -0.22
CA GLU A 626 -21.95 -16.50 0.17
C GLU A 626 -22.44 -16.24 1.61
N SER A 627 -23.75 -16.27 1.83
CA SER A 627 -24.31 -16.19 3.18
C SER A 627 -23.94 -17.44 3.97
N TYR A 628 -23.68 -17.28 5.26
CA TYR A 628 -23.37 -18.37 6.16
C TYR A 628 -24.57 -19.29 6.39
N ASP A 629 -24.37 -20.59 6.21
CA ASP A 629 -25.39 -21.63 6.33
C ASP A 629 -24.73 -22.97 6.72
N ALA A 630 -25.52 -24.02 6.94
CA ALA A 630 -25.01 -25.36 7.27
C ALA A 630 -24.08 -25.97 6.19
N ASP A 631 -24.15 -25.50 4.95
CA ASP A 631 -23.33 -25.97 3.83
C ASP A 631 -22.85 -24.78 2.96
N ILE A 632 -21.87 -25.01 2.09
CA ILE A 632 -21.34 -24.05 1.11
C ILE A 632 -21.95 -24.34 -0.26
N LYS A 633 -22.66 -23.38 -0.85
CA LYS A 633 -23.42 -23.61 -2.09
C LYS A 633 -22.50 -23.88 -3.26
N ASN A 634 -21.36 -23.19 -3.33
CA ASN A 634 -20.35 -23.42 -4.34
C ASN A 634 -18.93 -23.23 -3.79
N VAL A 635 -18.31 -24.34 -3.40
CA VAL A 635 -16.94 -24.36 -2.84
C VAL A 635 -15.89 -23.72 -3.74
N LYS A 636 -16.07 -23.77 -5.06
CA LYS A 636 -15.13 -23.16 -6.02
C LYS A 636 -15.24 -21.63 -6.01
N TRP A 637 -16.46 -21.09 -6.05
CA TRP A 637 -16.65 -19.64 -5.97
C TRP A 637 -16.29 -19.11 -4.59
N PHE A 638 -16.69 -19.80 -3.52
CA PHE A 638 -16.36 -19.42 -2.15
C PHE A 638 -14.85 -19.24 -1.95
N ASN A 639 -14.04 -20.18 -2.44
CA ASN A 639 -12.58 -20.14 -2.29
C ASN A 639 -11.86 -19.35 -3.38
N PHE A 640 -12.56 -18.55 -4.21
CA PHE A 640 -11.93 -17.83 -5.32
C PHE A 640 -10.79 -16.89 -4.86
N SER A 641 -10.92 -16.22 -3.72
CA SER A 641 -9.86 -15.36 -3.17
C SER A 641 -8.64 -16.16 -2.69
N GLY A 642 -8.84 -17.31 -2.05
CA GLY A 642 -7.77 -18.14 -1.49
C GLY A 642 -7.06 -19.05 -2.49
N TYR A 643 -7.72 -19.34 -3.62
CA TYR A 643 -7.23 -20.27 -4.63
C TYR A 643 -5.76 -20.03 -5.08
N PRO A 644 -5.29 -18.80 -5.34
CA PRO A 644 -3.90 -18.57 -5.71
C PRO A 644 -2.88 -18.99 -4.63
N LEU A 645 -3.17 -18.73 -3.36
CA LEU A 645 -2.30 -19.12 -2.24
C LEU A 645 -2.36 -20.62 -1.98
N ASP A 646 -3.56 -21.19 -2.05
CA ASP A 646 -3.78 -22.64 -1.95
C ASP A 646 -2.94 -23.37 -3.00
N LYS A 647 -2.85 -22.83 -4.23
CA LYS A 647 -1.95 -23.35 -5.29
C LYS A 647 -0.47 -23.10 -5.07
N THR A 648 -0.12 -22.03 -4.38
CA THR A 648 1.28 -21.70 -4.11
C THR A 648 1.86 -22.57 -3.00
N PHE A 649 1.06 -22.89 -1.98
CA PHE A 649 1.55 -23.50 -0.75
C PHE A 649 1.17 -24.97 -0.57
N ILE A 650 0.06 -25.45 -1.13
CA ILE A 650 -0.36 -26.86 -1.04
C ILE A 650 0.16 -27.61 -2.26
N LYS A 651 1.39 -28.14 -2.17
CA LYS A 651 2.13 -28.70 -3.32
C LYS A 651 2.15 -30.23 -3.32
N LYS A 652 2.13 -30.88 -2.15
CA LYS A 652 2.34 -32.33 -1.98
C LYS A 652 1.13 -33.05 -1.40
N ALA A 653 0.26 -32.36 -0.68
CA ALA A 653 -0.86 -32.98 0.03
C ALA A 653 -1.82 -33.73 -0.90
N ASN A 654 -2.16 -34.94 -0.51
CA ASN A 654 -3.18 -35.78 -1.15
C ASN A 654 -4.48 -35.78 -0.31
N TRP A 655 -5.50 -36.50 -0.78
CA TRP A 655 -6.79 -36.55 -0.09
C TRP A 655 -6.70 -37.04 1.36
N GLU A 656 -5.83 -38.00 1.68
CA GLU A 656 -5.70 -38.50 3.05
C GLU A 656 -5.11 -37.44 3.99
N ASP A 657 -4.22 -36.58 3.48
CA ASP A 657 -3.69 -35.44 4.26
C ASP A 657 -4.81 -34.42 4.56
N TRP A 658 -5.67 -34.14 3.58
CA TRP A 658 -6.85 -33.30 3.76
C TRP A 658 -7.85 -33.92 4.73
N LYS A 659 -8.14 -35.22 4.56
CA LYS A 659 -9.07 -35.96 5.41
C LYS A 659 -8.57 -35.99 6.86
N SER A 660 -7.26 -36.15 7.08
CA SER A 660 -6.66 -36.08 8.41
C SER A 660 -6.95 -34.73 9.10
N GLN A 661 -6.86 -33.60 8.37
CA GLN A 661 -7.21 -32.30 8.94
C GLN A 661 -8.73 -32.13 9.14
N VAL A 662 -9.57 -32.71 8.28
CA VAL A 662 -11.03 -32.75 8.52
C VAL A 662 -11.35 -33.50 9.80
N ASP A 663 -10.82 -34.72 9.95
CA ASP A 663 -11.03 -35.57 11.12
C ASP A 663 -10.56 -34.84 12.38
N PHE A 664 -9.37 -34.21 12.35
CA PHE A 664 -8.85 -33.39 13.44
C PHE A 664 -9.81 -32.26 13.84
N LEU A 665 -10.33 -31.49 12.88
CA LEU A 665 -11.26 -30.39 13.15
C LEU A 665 -12.58 -30.89 13.75
N GLN A 666 -13.11 -32.01 13.26
CA GLN A 666 -14.34 -32.61 13.76
C GLN A 666 -14.17 -33.17 15.18
N GLU A 667 -13.01 -33.75 15.49
CA GLU A 667 -12.72 -34.34 16.80
C GLU A 667 -12.39 -33.29 17.88
N ASN A 668 -11.76 -32.18 17.51
CA ASN A 668 -11.26 -31.18 18.46
C ASN A 668 -12.14 -29.94 18.61
N LEU A 669 -13.19 -29.77 17.79
CA LEU A 669 -14.17 -28.70 17.97
C LEU A 669 -15.47 -29.28 18.54
N SER A 670 -15.59 -29.34 19.87
CA SER A 670 -16.79 -29.84 20.52
C SER A 670 -17.94 -28.82 20.51
N ASP A 671 -19.15 -29.28 20.79
CA ASP A 671 -20.30 -28.38 20.98
C ASP A 671 -20.07 -27.40 22.14
N ALA A 672 -19.34 -27.82 23.19
CA ALA A 672 -19.03 -26.97 24.33
C ALA A 672 -18.03 -25.86 23.96
N ASP A 673 -17.04 -26.17 23.12
CA ASP A 673 -16.08 -25.17 22.62
C ASP A 673 -16.79 -24.12 21.77
N ILE A 674 -17.74 -24.56 20.92
CA ILE A 674 -18.60 -23.65 20.15
C ILE A 674 -19.43 -22.77 21.07
N GLU A 675 -20.07 -23.29 22.12
CA GLU A 675 -20.84 -22.45 23.03
C GLU A 675 -19.95 -21.44 23.76
N SER A 676 -18.83 -21.90 24.34
CA SER A 676 -17.87 -21.06 25.08
C SER A 676 -17.30 -19.93 24.23
N ALA A 677 -16.95 -20.20 22.96
CA ALA A 677 -16.40 -19.20 22.06
C ALA A 677 -17.35 -18.00 21.85
N PHE A 678 -18.66 -18.24 21.77
CA PHE A 678 -19.66 -17.20 21.55
C PHE A 678 -20.15 -16.53 22.84
N GLU A 679 -19.90 -17.11 24.03
CA GLU A 679 -20.18 -16.48 25.32
C GLU A 679 -19.27 -15.24 25.57
N THR A 680 -18.12 -15.17 24.89
CA THR A 680 -17.18 -14.03 24.96
C THR A 680 -17.71 -12.76 24.29
N LEU A 681 -18.73 -12.87 23.44
CA LEU A 681 -19.31 -11.73 22.74
C LEU A 681 -20.05 -10.79 23.70
N PRO A 682 -20.17 -9.48 23.39
CA PRO A 682 -21.00 -8.58 24.18
C PRO A 682 -22.41 -9.16 24.38
N VAL A 683 -22.93 -9.12 25.61
CA VAL A 683 -24.23 -9.72 25.96
C VAL A 683 -25.34 -9.16 25.06
N GLU A 684 -25.27 -7.89 24.70
CA GLU A 684 -26.21 -7.28 23.78
C GLU A 684 -26.13 -7.81 22.35
N ALA A 685 -25.01 -8.41 21.94
CA ALA A 685 -24.81 -9.01 20.61
C ALA A 685 -25.19 -10.49 20.53
N GLN A 686 -25.43 -11.16 21.66
CA GLN A 686 -25.82 -12.58 21.72
C GLN A 686 -27.32 -12.77 21.42
N ASP A 687 -27.74 -12.43 20.20
CA ASP A 687 -29.14 -12.53 19.76
C ASP A 687 -29.44 -13.81 18.94
N GLU A 688 -30.64 -13.89 18.34
CA GLU A 688 -31.07 -15.04 17.54
C GLU A 688 -30.11 -15.35 16.35
N SER A 689 -29.38 -14.33 15.86
CA SER A 689 -28.40 -14.56 14.81
C SER A 689 -27.21 -15.39 15.30
N ILE A 690 -26.76 -15.21 16.54
CA ILE A 690 -25.72 -16.04 17.16
C ILE A 690 -26.21 -17.48 17.35
N GLU A 691 -27.45 -17.68 17.78
CA GLU A 691 -28.03 -19.04 17.88
C GLU A 691 -28.09 -19.74 16.52
N THR A 692 -28.41 -18.99 15.47
CA THR A 692 -28.40 -19.50 14.09
C THR A 692 -26.98 -19.84 13.64
N ILE A 693 -25.99 -18.97 13.92
CA ILE A 693 -24.58 -19.20 13.60
C ILE A 693 -24.08 -20.46 14.30
N LYS A 694 -24.26 -20.60 15.62
CA LYS A 694 -23.83 -21.78 16.38
C LYS A 694 -24.44 -23.07 15.83
N LYS A 695 -25.74 -23.04 15.49
CA LYS A 695 -26.41 -24.19 14.86
C LYS A 695 -25.78 -24.55 13.52
N ASN A 696 -25.55 -23.57 12.65
CA ASN A 696 -24.98 -23.81 11.33
C ASN A 696 -23.51 -24.23 11.42
N LEU A 697 -22.75 -23.72 12.38
CA LEU A 697 -21.37 -24.11 12.65
C LEU A 697 -21.27 -25.60 13.03
N ARG A 698 -22.14 -26.07 13.92
CA ARG A 698 -22.23 -27.51 14.25
C ARG A 698 -22.54 -28.36 13.02
N LEU A 699 -23.59 -27.99 12.27
CA LEU A 699 -23.98 -28.74 11.07
C LEU A 699 -22.87 -28.75 10.00
N ARG A 700 -22.17 -27.62 9.83
CA ARG A 700 -21.08 -27.49 8.86
C ARG A 700 -19.83 -28.25 9.30
N ARG A 701 -19.49 -28.25 10.60
CA ARG A 701 -18.45 -29.10 11.18
C ARG A 701 -18.75 -30.56 10.87
N ASP A 702 -19.96 -31.02 11.15
CA ASP A 702 -20.36 -32.42 10.92
C ASP A 702 -20.36 -32.80 9.42
N GLY A 703 -20.60 -31.83 8.52
CA GLY A 703 -20.55 -32.00 7.06
C GLY A 703 -19.20 -31.69 6.39
N LEU A 704 -18.16 -31.35 7.15
CA LEU A 704 -16.92 -30.75 6.63
C LEU A 704 -16.18 -31.64 5.60
N GLU A 705 -16.23 -32.97 5.75
CA GLU A 705 -15.59 -33.89 4.80
C GLU A 705 -16.08 -33.69 3.36
N SER A 706 -17.39 -33.49 3.17
CA SER A 706 -17.98 -33.28 1.84
C SER A 706 -17.53 -31.96 1.22
N ILE A 707 -17.45 -30.91 2.04
CA ILE A 707 -16.97 -29.58 1.63
C ILE A 707 -15.49 -29.67 1.23
N ALA A 708 -14.67 -30.26 2.10
CA ALA A 708 -13.24 -30.45 1.88
C ALA A 708 -12.98 -31.28 0.62
N LYS A 709 -13.70 -32.39 0.43
CA LYS A 709 -13.54 -33.24 -0.75
C LYS A 709 -13.88 -32.50 -2.04
N SER A 710 -14.99 -31.78 -2.04
CA SER A 710 -15.42 -30.99 -3.19
C SER A 710 -14.41 -29.91 -3.55
N TYR A 711 -13.80 -29.27 -2.55
CA TYR A 711 -12.76 -28.27 -2.80
C TYR A 711 -11.45 -28.90 -3.28
N TYR A 712 -10.98 -29.97 -2.64
CA TYR A 712 -9.81 -30.73 -3.05
C TYR A 712 -9.91 -31.18 -4.52
N ASP A 713 -11.05 -31.74 -4.93
CA ASP A 713 -11.27 -32.16 -6.32
C ASP A 713 -11.24 -30.98 -7.30
N SER A 714 -11.72 -29.79 -6.89
CA SER A 714 -11.61 -28.57 -7.69
C SER A 714 -10.19 -28.04 -7.75
N LEU A 715 -9.45 -28.10 -6.64
CA LEU A 715 -8.06 -27.65 -6.56
C LEU A 715 -7.18 -28.54 -7.43
N SER A 716 -7.26 -29.86 -7.30
CA SER A 716 -6.38 -30.80 -8.00
C SER A 716 -6.60 -30.92 -9.52
N ASN A 717 -7.55 -30.15 -10.08
CA ASN A 717 -7.83 -30.17 -11.51
C ASN A 717 -6.68 -29.61 -12.36
N VAL A 718 -6.00 -28.58 -11.86
CA VAL A 718 -4.86 -27.92 -12.51
C VAL A 718 -3.75 -27.81 -11.48
N GLU A 719 -2.54 -28.26 -11.77
CA GLU A 719 -1.42 -28.15 -10.82
C GLU A 719 -0.35 -27.18 -11.30
N VAL A 720 0.32 -26.54 -10.34
CA VAL A 720 1.43 -25.62 -10.61
C VAL A 720 2.65 -26.13 -9.84
N VAL A 721 3.72 -26.37 -10.57
CA VAL A 721 5.02 -26.79 -10.05
C VAL A 721 5.99 -25.65 -10.31
N LEU A 722 6.53 -25.08 -9.23
CA LEU A 722 7.47 -23.97 -9.29
C LEU A 722 8.87 -24.48 -8.90
N GLY A 723 9.88 -24.09 -9.68
CA GLY A 723 11.29 -24.14 -9.32
C GLY A 723 11.67 -23.02 -8.34
N THR A 724 12.96 -22.74 -8.32
CA THR A 724 13.64 -21.72 -7.51
C THR A 724 14.36 -20.73 -8.43
N GLU A 725 15.02 -19.72 -7.87
CA GLU A 725 15.86 -18.80 -8.65
C GLU A 725 17.29 -19.32 -8.87
N ASP A 726 17.56 -20.52 -8.37
CA ASP A 726 18.79 -21.29 -8.59
C ASP A 726 18.57 -22.34 -9.68
N ASP A 727 19.65 -22.79 -10.35
CA ASP A 727 19.59 -23.93 -11.29
C ASP A 727 18.80 -25.13 -10.73
N ASP A 728 17.77 -25.57 -11.46
CA ASP A 728 16.93 -26.73 -11.17
C ASP A 728 16.89 -27.77 -12.30
N GLU A 729 16.91 -29.06 -11.94
CA GLU A 729 16.67 -30.17 -12.87
C GLU A 729 15.26 -30.74 -12.68
N PHE A 730 14.39 -30.55 -13.67
CA PHE A 730 13.04 -31.09 -13.69
C PHE A 730 13.00 -32.43 -14.42
N LEU A 731 12.61 -33.49 -13.72
CA LEU A 731 12.34 -34.80 -14.30
C LEU A 731 10.83 -35.07 -14.34
N ILE A 732 10.27 -35.12 -15.54
CA ILE A 732 8.84 -35.34 -15.79
C ILE A 732 8.68 -36.71 -16.46
N THR A 733 8.30 -37.72 -15.68
CA THR A 733 8.17 -39.11 -16.14
C THR A 733 6.70 -39.47 -16.35
N ARG A 734 6.35 -39.79 -17.60
CA ARG A 734 5.01 -40.29 -17.97
C ARG A 734 4.94 -41.82 -17.81
N LYS A 735 4.01 -42.28 -16.96
CA LYS A 735 3.79 -43.70 -16.64
C LYS A 735 2.47 -44.24 -17.23
N PRO A 736 2.35 -45.58 -17.35
CA PRO A 736 1.07 -46.22 -17.69
C PRO A 736 -0.05 -45.83 -16.71
N GLY A 737 -1.31 -45.92 -17.17
CA GLY A 737 -2.47 -45.61 -16.33
C GLY A 737 -2.81 -44.12 -16.20
N GLY A 738 -2.18 -43.26 -17.01
CA GLY A 738 -2.42 -41.81 -16.98
C GLY A 738 -1.70 -41.09 -15.85
N ILE A 739 -0.63 -41.71 -15.32
CA ILE A 739 0.15 -41.17 -14.21
C ILE A 739 1.31 -40.33 -14.77
N THR A 740 1.54 -39.15 -14.21
CA THR A 740 2.71 -38.32 -14.46
C THR A 740 3.42 -38.08 -13.14
N GLU A 741 4.68 -38.45 -13.04
CA GLU A 741 5.53 -38.10 -11.91
C GLU A 741 6.38 -36.90 -12.27
N ILE A 742 6.46 -35.93 -11.37
CA ILE A 742 7.33 -34.76 -11.52
C ILE A 742 8.23 -34.71 -10.30
N GLY A 743 9.53 -34.75 -10.56
CA GLY A 743 10.58 -34.50 -9.58
C GLY A 743 11.34 -33.24 -9.95
N ILE A 744 11.80 -32.51 -8.93
CA ILE A 744 12.80 -31.46 -9.07
C ILE A 744 14.00 -31.90 -8.24
N ALA A 745 15.16 -31.92 -8.88
CA ALA A 745 16.42 -32.36 -8.30
C ALA A 745 17.54 -31.38 -8.63
N LYS A 746 18.60 -31.44 -7.82
CA LYS A 746 19.90 -30.82 -8.09
C LYS A 746 20.97 -31.78 -7.55
N ASP A 747 21.28 -31.66 -6.25
CA ASP A 747 22.12 -32.59 -5.48
C ASP A 747 21.31 -33.55 -4.59
N SER A 748 20.05 -33.18 -4.31
CA SER A 748 19.06 -33.98 -3.58
C SER A 748 17.65 -33.65 -4.10
N VAL A 749 16.67 -34.50 -3.79
CA VAL A 749 15.28 -34.31 -4.25
C VAL A 749 14.62 -33.22 -3.40
N ILE A 750 14.31 -32.07 -4.02
CA ILE A 750 13.64 -30.93 -3.36
C ILE A 750 12.11 -31.04 -3.45
N PHE A 751 11.64 -31.61 -4.56
CA PHE A 751 10.22 -31.84 -4.81
C PHE A 751 10.01 -33.16 -5.54
N GLN A 752 8.95 -33.87 -5.15
CA GLN A 752 8.48 -35.03 -5.89
C GLN A 752 6.99 -35.20 -5.65
N ASN A 753 6.20 -35.34 -6.72
CA ASN A 753 4.79 -35.67 -6.64
C ASN A 753 4.33 -36.52 -7.84
N SER A 754 3.19 -37.21 -7.69
CA SER A 754 2.59 -38.07 -8.70
C SER A 754 1.14 -37.65 -8.96
N TYR A 755 0.82 -37.41 -10.23
CA TYR A 755 -0.48 -36.89 -10.67
C TYR A 755 -1.18 -37.90 -11.56
N ASN A 756 -2.53 -37.95 -11.50
CA ASN A 756 -3.34 -38.87 -12.28
C ASN A 756 -4.32 -38.11 -13.20
N ASN A 757 -4.37 -38.48 -14.48
CA ASN A 757 -5.24 -37.84 -15.48
C ASN A 757 -6.76 -37.96 -15.24
N LYS A 758 -7.19 -38.75 -14.25
CA LYS A 758 -8.59 -38.79 -13.80
C LYS A 758 -8.95 -37.63 -12.89
N GLN A 759 -7.95 -37.04 -12.24
CA GLN A 759 -8.10 -35.97 -11.25
C GLN A 759 -7.52 -34.66 -11.79
N THR A 760 -6.33 -34.72 -12.38
CA THR A 760 -5.57 -33.57 -12.89
C THR A 760 -5.64 -33.54 -14.42
N ASN A 761 -6.15 -32.45 -14.96
CA ASN A 761 -6.26 -32.21 -16.39
C ASN A 761 -5.00 -31.56 -16.97
N GLU A 762 -4.36 -30.68 -16.19
CA GLU A 762 -3.29 -29.81 -16.67
C GLU A 762 -2.25 -29.57 -15.57
N ILE A 763 -0.96 -29.48 -15.93
CA ILE A 763 0.14 -29.13 -15.03
C ILE A 763 0.99 -28.03 -15.67
N TRP A 764 1.25 -26.96 -14.93
CA TRP A 764 2.15 -25.88 -15.33
C TRP A 764 3.45 -26.00 -14.55
N VAL A 765 4.57 -26.07 -15.26
CA VAL A 765 5.90 -26.16 -14.67
C VAL A 765 6.65 -24.88 -14.99
N TYR A 766 7.07 -24.16 -13.96
CA TYR A 766 7.83 -22.92 -14.06
C TYR A 766 9.25 -23.14 -13.54
N GLY A 767 10.25 -22.81 -14.36
CA GLY A 767 11.65 -22.79 -13.96
C GLY A 767 11.97 -21.64 -13.01
N LEU A 768 11.43 -20.45 -13.30
CA LEU A 768 11.83 -19.15 -12.73
C LEU A 768 13.19 -18.69 -13.26
N ASP A 769 14.21 -18.49 -12.43
CA ASP A 769 15.54 -18.01 -12.85
C ASP A 769 16.60 -19.12 -12.68
N GLY A 770 17.79 -18.92 -13.23
CA GLY A 770 18.87 -19.93 -13.24
C GLY A 770 19.10 -20.55 -14.61
N ASN A 771 19.83 -21.66 -14.68
CA ASN A 771 19.99 -22.46 -15.91
C ASN A 771 19.23 -23.79 -15.77
N ASP A 772 17.90 -23.71 -15.83
CA ASP A 772 17.06 -24.90 -15.59
C ASP A 772 17.11 -25.89 -16.75
N MET A 773 17.03 -27.17 -16.40
CA MET A 773 16.98 -28.29 -17.34
C MET A 773 15.68 -29.06 -17.21
N PHE A 774 14.91 -29.16 -18.30
CA PHE A 774 13.65 -29.90 -18.34
C PHE A 774 13.77 -31.21 -19.10
N THR A 775 13.67 -32.34 -18.40
CA THR A 775 13.64 -33.68 -19.00
C THR A 775 12.23 -34.25 -18.95
N VAL A 776 11.61 -34.44 -20.12
CA VAL A 776 10.32 -35.14 -20.26
C VAL A 776 10.55 -36.51 -20.88
N GLU A 777 10.23 -37.57 -20.12
CA GLU A 777 10.43 -38.94 -20.55
C GLU A 777 9.20 -39.84 -20.35
N GLY A 778 9.26 -41.04 -20.92
CA GLY A 778 8.18 -42.01 -20.86
C GLY A 778 7.06 -41.77 -21.88
N ASN A 779 6.16 -42.74 -21.96
CA ASN A 779 5.03 -42.73 -22.89
C ASN A 779 3.75 -43.14 -22.15
N GLY A 780 2.62 -42.52 -22.49
CA GLY A 780 1.34 -42.79 -21.84
C GLY A 780 0.16 -42.60 -22.79
N LYS A 781 -0.93 -43.35 -22.56
CA LYS A 781 -2.21 -43.11 -23.26
C LYS A 781 -2.96 -42.01 -22.50
N LYS A 782 -3.35 -40.95 -23.21
CA LYS A 782 -4.00 -39.75 -22.65
C LYS A 782 -3.16 -39.12 -21.51
N PRO A 783 -1.93 -38.67 -21.79
CA PRO A 783 -1.13 -38.00 -20.78
C PRO A 783 -1.84 -36.72 -20.31
N ILE A 784 -1.53 -36.29 -19.09
CA ILE A 784 -1.93 -34.98 -18.57
C ILE A 784 -1.31 -33.90 -19.47
N ASP A 785 -2.02 -32.81 -19.74
CA ASP A 785 -1.46 -31.69 -20.50
C ASP A 785 -0.41 -30.96 -19.64
N ILE A 786 0.76 -30.69 -20.20
CA ILE A 786 1.88 -30.09 -19.46
C ILE A 786 2.39 -28.87 -20.22
N LYS A 787 2.41 -27.73 -19.54
CA LYS A 787 3.04 -26.49 -20.03
C LYS A 787 4.32 -26.25 -19.26
N ILE A 788 5.42 -26.07 -19.98
CA ILE A 788 6.74 -25.77 -19.40
C ILE A 788 7.10 -24.34 -19.76
N MET A 789 7.43 -23.55 -18.74
CA MET A 789 7.77 -22.14 -18.84
C MET A 789 9.12 -21.94 -18.15
N GLY A 790 10.19 -21.78 -18.93
CA GLY A 790 11.50 -21.37 -18.39
C GLY A 790 11.56 -19.86 -18.18
N GLY A 791 12.57 -19.38 -17.45
CA GLY A 791 12.96 -17.97 -17.45
C GLY A 791 14.32 -17.73 -18.10
N LYS A 792 15.06 -16.76 -17.57
CA LYS A 792 16.27 -16.20 -18.19
C LYS A 792 17.32 -17.31 -18.27
N LYS A 793 17.95 -17.51 -19.43
CA LYS A 793 19.04 -18.50 -19.66
C LYS A 793 18.66 -20.00 -19.64
N ASN A 794 17.37 -20.36 -19.58
CA ASN A 794 16.95 -21.76 -19.56
C ASN A 794 17.08 -22.48 -20.91
N ALA A 795 17.31 -23.81 -20.86
CA ALA A 795 17.56 -24.68 -22.02
C ALA A 795 16.50 -25.78 -22.23
#